data_AF-A0A180EK92-F1
#
_entry.id   AF-A0A180EK92-F1
#
_cell.length_a   1.000
_cell.length_b   1.000
_cell.length_c   1.000
_cell.angle_alpha   90.00
_cell.angle_beta   90.00
_cell.angle_gamma   90.00
#
_symmetry.space_group_name_H-M   'P 1'
#
loop_
_entity.id
_entity.type
_entity.pdbx_description
1 polymer ?
#
loop_
_entity_poly.entity_id
_entity_poly.type
_entity_poly.pdbx_seq_one_letter_code
_entity_poly.pdbx_strand_id
1 'polypeptide(L)'
;MHRFSSLATLVVCLLACLCTGQLSAQTFTGDVTLSSNADIQAFVDGNNDRYTTVDGNLTLNGGVPMAGGAISDLNNIKDLIEVTGTISILGWTNDNQGFVSWDNLTTIGGDLIVRDASGSLSQVKMESVTSIGGGVEVTNSVGNGQWQVSLNNLDGTIDRLILTDNIDASRTGGLKDVKFFNLDQITGPFTVTNTFLSNNLQLGDLNVSGALTVSNNPELTQLSLNNLNTISGDFLVERNAKLREITCFQITSTKNVTIQDSQPELNVINFKGKTNSTITGNLTVTNNDRPSGSRPFFNFDGIEFITGNVAFTNQSKVAAQIEMQKLFSVGGNMLFNNIARSIRLARNDPSSNLTGTLTLTDNPFEAGQEINFRTQTGATTFANNTHTSATGLKFTCQTCGDITISGNNNLGSIFMQNTQTVGNYVLADNPELAVIQFPDILNFGSFRLSGNHPLFRDLNVNSNNNNVQTLGVNIAGDLSITSPGTGFTGASDALKLFLVRNIGGDLILENATPNNPFNVFFNSLSLVGGDISIKNFARNDIQLGNSGVLDFNGNITLEGNEMASRAIIRANSANSISITSPNALGNNLATVEFPELTSVTNGITLNNNAALTTLKIPKLATVGGPFTLSGNTALATVDVPSDGVTTGGLVLTDNSNLTGGLDLEEFTLSSGDLTISGNTNFSACCSIDCDLQATINDNGGSVTVFNNAAGCASIVDIAETCETAEVVCGDVSVNLSDGDGTTITVEATSLEDQNGPLLTECLGDDLVYSFDAAGTQTSRDFSCADAGANGVNVTLYVRGPAGTAALASCATTVVVTDDVLPVITLNGMAMMDVPLNQPYTDAGATVADNCTSGLTATTAGSVDVTTPGTYTLTFTATDDANNAATPVEREVTVLGAALSTDAATVGTDFGTVNRMSADPRPVKTYTITNSGNVAGNNLMVTSSSSDFTVSNVSASMIGENGTVTFDVTFDPATANGKTGTVTVGTDDGAEATFNVSGNGGEVRVYLEETGQYYSSVQDAIDAATEATTIYIPADMYDEDLDFTGKQLTIIIGTFQQGI
;
A
#
# COMPACT_ATOMS: atom_id res chain seq x y z
N MET A 1 -110.74 26.30 10.70
CA MET A 1 -111.10 27.71 10.42
C MET A 1 -109.82 28.47 10.07
N HIS A 2 -109.81 29.07 8.87
CA HIS A 2 -108.93 30.14 8.34
C HIS A 2 -107.41 29.90 8.35
N ARG A 3 -106.72 29.58 7.24
CA ARG A 3 -106.57 30.28 5.93
C ARG A 3 -106.13 31.75 6.03
N PHE A 4 -104.90 31.97 5.55
CA PHE A 4 -104.32 33.15 4.91
C PHE A 4 -104.31 34.50 5.66
N SER A 5 -103.12 34.94 6.06
CA SER A 5 -102.57 36.28 5.70
C SER A 5 -101.13 36.45 6.19
N SER A 6 -100.21 35.65 5.63
CA SER A 6 -98.78 35.99 5.55
C SER A 6 -98.55 36.62 4.17
N LEU A 7 -98.39 37.95 4.08
CA LEU A 7 -97.70 38.58 2.92
C LEU A 7 -97.45 40.10 3.03
N ALA A 8 -97.83 40.79 4.12
CA ALA A 8 -97.70 42.26 4.17
C ALA A 8 -96.58 42.82 5.07
N THR A 9 -95.92 41.98 5.89
CA THR A 9 -94.86 42.47 6.81
C THR A 9 -93.47 41.90 6.49
N LEU A 10 -93.38 40.90 5.60
CA LEU A 10 -92.12 40.37 5.08
C LEU A 10 -91.61 41.15 3.84
N VAL A 11 -92.51 41.87 3.15
CA VAL A 11 -92.19 42.61 1.91
C VAL A 11 -91.48 43.94 2.18
N VAL A 12 -91.62 44.53 3.37
CA VAL A 12 -90.93 45.81 3.71
C VAL A 12 -89.51 45.57 4.26
N CYS A 13 -89.18 44.38 4.74
CA CYS A 13 -87.78 43.99 5.04
C CYS A 13 -87.06 43.39 3.82
N LEU A 14 -87.77 42.73 2.89
CA LEU A 14 -87.15 42.28 1.63
C LEU A 14 -86.87 43.44 0.66
N LEU A 15 -87.70 44.49 0.61
CA LEU A 15 -87.45 45.64 -0.28
C LEU A 15 -86.41 46.65 0.24
N ALA A 16 -86.02 46.61 1.52
CA ALA A 16 -84.91 47.41 2.04
C ALA A 16 -83.54 46.70 1.91
N CYS A 17 -83.53 45.42 1.51
CA CYS A 17 -82.33 44.64 1.23
C CYS A 17 -82.03 44.49 -0.27
N LEU A 18 -82.89 45.05 -1.14
CA LEU A 18 -82.77 45.02 -2.61
C LEU A 18 -82.12 46.30 -3.20
N CYS A 19 -81.51 47.14 -2.37
CA CYS A 19 -80.71 48.30 -2.80
C CYS A 19 -79.33 48.36 -2.13
N THR A 20 -78.66 47.22 -1.98
CA THR A 20 -77.19 47.19 -2.04
C THR A 20 -76.85 46.56 -3.38
N GLY A 21 -76.28 47.34 -4.29
CA GLY A 21 -75.92 46.89 -5.64
C GLY A 21 -75.13 45.59 -5.58
N GLN A 22 -75.71 44.54 -6.13
CA GLN A 22 -74.98 43.35 -6.52
C GLN A 22 -74.10 43.81 -7.70
N LEU A 23 -72.83 44.12 -7.45
CA LEU A 23 -71.84 44.36 -8.50
C LEU A 23 -71.90 43.15 -9.43
N SER A 24 -72.40 43.32 -10.65
CA SER A 24 -72.25 42.29 -11.68
C SER A 24 -70.76 42.09 -11.88
N ALA A 25 -70.27 40.84 -11.77
CA ALA A 25 -68.88 40.53 -12.08
C ALA A 25 -68.59 41.02 -13.51
N GLN A 26 -67.74 42.03 -13.63
CA GLN A 26 -67.35 42.61 -14.90
C GLN A 26 -65.98 42.06 -15.30
N THR A 27 -65.88 41.54 -16.52
CA THR A 27 -64.65 41.00 -17.08
C THR A 27 -64.10 41.96 -18.14
N PHE A 28 -62.86 42.38 -17.98
CA PHE A 28 -62.09 43.02 -19.05
C PHE A 28 -61.39 41.94 -19.87
N THR A 29 -61.58 41.92 -21.19
CA THR A 29 -60.91 40.94 -22.08
C THR A 29 -59.71 41.57 -22.79
N GLY A 30 -58.55 40.93 -22.68
CA GLY A 30 -57.29 41.35 -23.27
C GLY A 30 -56.28 41.92 -22.26
N ASP A 31 -55.07 42.20 -22.75
CA ASP A 31 -53.98 42.72 -21.93
C ASP A 31 -54.18 44.19 -21.56
N VAL A 32 -53.88 44.52 -20.31
CA VAL A 32 -54.04 45.85 -19.71
C VAL A 32 -52.68 46.37 -19.29
N THR A 33 -52.31 47.57 -19.76
CA THR A 33 -51.14 48.31 -19.26
C THR A 33 -51.59 49.63 -18.67
N LEU A 34 -51.42 49.80 -17.37
CA LEU A 34 -51.71 51.02 -16.63
C LEU A 34 -50.40 51.73 -16.32
N SER A 35 -50.23 52.96 -16.82
CA SER A 35 -49.01 53.75 -16.64
C SER A 35 -49.25 55.08 -15.92
N SER A 36 -50.51 55.45 -15.67
CA SER A 36 -50.91 56.70 -15.03
C SER A 36 -52.22 56.57 -14.26
N ASN A 37 -52.53 57.53 -13.38
CA ASN A 37 -53.86 57.60 -12.75
C ASN A 37 -54.98 57.80 -13.77
N ALA A 38 -54.69 58.42 -14.92
CA ALA A 38 -55.64 58.57 -16.01
C ALA A 38 -55.99 57.21 -16.64
N ASP A 39 -55.00 56.32 -16.81
CA ASP A 39 -55.23 54.95 -17.30
C ASP A 39 -56.07 54.15 -16.29
N ILE A 40 -55.81 54.31 -14.99
CA ILE A 40 -56.57 53.65 -13.92
C ILE A 40 -58.02 54.16 -13.83
N GLN A 41 -58.24 55.45 -14.06
CA GLN A 41 -59.60 56.02 -14.16
C GLN A 41 -60.31 55.61 -15.45
N ALA A 42 -59.59 55.47 -16.57
CA ALA A 42 -60.11 54.94 -17.82
C ALA A 42 -60.37 53.42 -17.75
N PHE A 43 -59.70 52.72 -16.83
CA PHE A 43 -59.90 51.33 -16.49
C PHE A 43 -61.08 51.14 -15.50
N VAL A 44 -62.16 51.86 -15.77
CA VAL A 44 -63.49 51.73 -15.18
C VAL A 44 -64.44 51.75 -16.37
N ASP A 45 -65.52 50.96 -16.36
CA ASP A 45 -66.44 51.01 -17.48
C ASP A 45 -67.07 52.42 -17.61
N GLY A 46 -67.64 52.74 -18.78
CA GLY A 46 -68.28 54.04 -19.03
C GLY A 46 -69.48 54.37 -18.11
N ASN A 47 -69.84 53.48 -17.19
CA ASN A 47 -70.92 53.60 -16.20
C ASN A 47 -70.43 53.73 -14.74
N ASN A 48 -69.12 53.88 -14.49
CA ASN A 48 -68.50 53.83 -13.15
C ASN A 48 -68.52 52.44 -12.45
N ASP A 49 -68.81 51.36 -13.16
CA ASP A 49 -68.70 50.00 -12.64
C ASP A 49 -67.26 49.49 -12.79
N ARG A 50 -66.79 48.74 -11.79
CA ARG A 50 -65.40 48.27 -11.68
C ARG A 50 -65.28 46.82 -12.13
N TYR A 51 -64.18 46.51 -12.83
CA TYR A 51 -63.86 45.14 -13.23
C TYR A 51 -63.50 44.28 -12.03
N THR A 52 -64.05 43.06 -11.99
CA THR A 52 -63.70 42.02 -11.03
C THR A 52 -62.75 40.99 -11.63
N THR A 53 -62.64 40.91 -12.96
CA THR A 53 -61.77 39.96 -13.66
C THR A 53 -61.03 40.62 -14.82
N VAL A 54 -59.74 40.35 -14.99
CA VAL A 54 -58.98 40.63 -16.22
C VAL A 54 -58.67 39.30 -16.90
N ASP A 55 -59.25 39.08 -18.08
CA ASP A 55 -58.94 37.93 -18.94
C ASP A 55 -57.78 38.28 -19.89
N GLY A 56 -56.56 38.28 -19.34
CA GLY A 56 -55.33 38.73 -19.99
C GLY A 56 -54.26 39.12 -18.96
N ASN A 57 -53.16 39.72 -19.44
CA ASN A 57 -52.09 40.24 -18.58
C ASN A 57 -52.44 41.60 -17.99
N LEU A 58 -51.98 41.88 -16.76
CA LEU A 58 -52.09 43.19 -16.11
C LEU A 58 -50.70 43.75 -15.81
N THR A 59 -50.30 44.81 -16.51
CA THR A 59 -49.03 45.51 -16.30
C THR A 59 -49.26 46.87 -15.63
N LEU A 60 -48.67 47.06 -14.45
CA LEU A 60 -48.56 48.34 -13.77
C LEU A 60 -47.16 48.91 -14.03
N ASN A 61 -47.05 49.90 -14.92
CA ASN A 61 -45.77 50.51 -15.28
C ASN A 61 -45.62 51.88 -14.61
N GLY A 62 -44.84 51.96 -13.54
CA GLY A 62 -44.61 53.19 -12.78
C GLY A 62 -43.48 54.08 -13.33
N GLY A 63 -42.73 53.62 -14.33
CA GLY A 63 -41.42 54.18 -14.70
C GLY A 63 -41.42 55.27 -15.77
N VAL A 64 -42.59 55.70 -16.29
CA VAL A 64 -42.64 56.69 -17.37
C VAL A 64 -43.56 57.85 -16.97
N PRO A 65 -43.06 59.08 -16.77
CA PRO A 65 -43.91 60.24 -16.55
C PRO A 65 -44.66 60.58 -17.86
N MET A 66 -45.86 60.04 -18.00
CA MET A 66 -46.80 60.35 -19.08
C MET A 66 -47.75 61.48 -18.63
N ALA A 67 -48.39 62.15 -19.60
CA ALA A 67 -49.17 63.39 -19.45
C ALA A 67 -50.40 63.34 -18.50
N GLY A 68 -50.61 62.23 -17.77
CA GLY A 68 -51.72 62.00 -16.82
C GLY A 68 -51.32 61.90 -15.34
N GLY A 69 -50.05 62.16 -15.00
CA GLY A 69 -49.54 62.02 -13.64
C GLY A 69 -49.22 60.57 -13.27
N ALA A 70 -48.19 60.38 -12.45
CA ALA A 70 -47.72 59.05 -12.07
C ALA A 70 -48.80 58.30 -11.25
N ILE A 71 -48.80 56.97 -11.31
CA ILE A 71 -49.73 56.13 -10.54
C ILE A 71 -49.58 56.44 -9.04
N SER A 72 -50.65 56.93 -8.43
CA SER A 72 -50.73 57.28 -7.01
C SER A 72 -52.03 56.83 -6.33
N ASP A 73 -52.98 56.28 -7.08
CA ASP A 73 -54.26 55.77 -6.56
C ASP A 73 -54.69 54.51 -7.34
N LEU A 74 -54.72 53.35 -6.67
CA LEU A 74 -55.22 52.09 -7.24
C LEU A 74 -56.65 51.74 -6.77
N ASN A 75 -57.39 52.67 -6.16
CA ASN A 75 -58.72 52.38 -5.60
C ASN A 75 -59.75 51.89 -6.63
N ASN A 76 -59.56 52.18 -7.91
CA ASN A 76 -60.46 51.72 -8.97
C ASN A 76 -60.22 50.27 -9.41
N ILE A 77 -59.07 49.69 -9.03
CA ILE A 77 -58.72 48.30 -9.36
C ILE A 77 -58.71 47.38 -8.13
N LYS A 78 -59.13 47.87 -6.96
CA LYS A 78 -59.16 47.09 -5.70
C LYS A 78 -60.25 46.01 -5.66
N ASP A 79 -61.22 46.09 -6.56
CA ASP A 79 -62.34 45.15 -6.66
C ASP A 79 -62.02 43.95 -7.57
N LEU A 80 -60.79 43.89 -8.13
CA LEU A 80 -60.29 42.74 -8.85
C LEU A 80 -60.24 41.50 -7.94
N ILE A 81 -60.79 40.41 -8.47
CA ILE A 81 -60.84 39.07 -7.87
C ILE A 81 -59.88 38.12 -8.60
N GLU A 82 -59.75 38.26 -9.92
CA GLU A 82 -58.98 37.36 -10.78
C GLU A 82 -58.27 38.08 -11.93
N VAL A 83 -57.05 37.65 -12.23
CA VAL A 83 -56.32 37.96 -13.48
C VAL A 83 -55.92 36.62 -14.12
N THR A 84 -56.38 36.31 -15.34
CA THR A 84 -56.10 35.01 -15.97
C THR A 84 -54.68 34.91 -16.54
N GLY A 85 -54.01 36.04 -16.80
CA GLY A 85 -52.62 36.12 -17.25
C GLY A 85 -51.65 36.57 -16.15
N THR A 86 -50.50 37.11 -16.57
CA THR A 86 -49.42 37.60 -15.71
C THR A 86 -49.74 38.97 -15.13
N ILE A 87 -49.44 39.17 -13.85
CA ILE A 87 -49.38 40.50 -13.22
C ILE A 87 -47.92 40.98 -13.20
N SER A 88 -47.63 42.13 -13.82
CA SER A 88 -46.30 42.73 -13.84
C SER A 88 -46.30 44.13 -13.22
N ILE A 89 -45.49 44.36 -12.20
CA ILE A 89 -45.24 45.66 -11.57
C ILE A 89 -43.83 46.10 -11.95
N LEU A 90 -43.72 47.09 -12.83
CA LEU A 90 -42.46 47.49 -13.46
C LEU A 90 -42.12 48.94 -13.14
N GLY A 91 -40.87 49.22 -12.77
CA GLY A 91 -40.32 50.59 -12.73
C GLY A 91 -41.00 51.53 -11.73
N TRP A 92 -41.54 51.03 -10.62
CA TRP A 92 -42.26 51.85 -9.65
C TRP A 92 -41.31 52.84 -8.94
N THR A 93 -41.56 54.16 -8.97
CA THR A 93 -40.63 55.17 -8.39
C THR A 93 -41.28 56.18 -7.43
N ASN A 94 -42.59 56.10 -7.16
CA ASN A 94 -43.34 57.21 -6.56
C ASN A 94 -43.33 57.24 -5.02
N ASP A 95 -43.26 58.45 -4.46
CA ASP A 95 -43.04 58.73 -3.03
C ASP A 95 -44.29 58.83 -2.15
N ASN A 96 -45.49 58.59 -2.68
CA ASN A 96 -46.73 58.84 -1.93
C ASN A 96 -47.64 57.61 -1.88
N GLN A 97 -47.65 56.98 -0.69
CA GLN A 97 -48.52 55.89 -0.22
C GLN A 97 -48.12 54.47 -0.66
N GLY A 98 -48.07 53.56 0.32
CA GLY A 98 -47.74 52.15 0.13
C GLY A 98 -48.68 51.50 -0.89
N PHE A 99 -48.17 50.51 -1.61
CA PHE A 99 -48.93 49.74 -2.58
C PHE A 99 -50.26 49.26 -1.97
N VAL A 100 -51.33 49.37 -2.75
CA VAL A 100 -52.70 49.06 -2.32
C VAL A 100 -52.81 47.57 -2.01
N SER A 101 -53.42 47.26 -0.87
CA SER A 101 -53.81 45.89 -0.54
C SER A 101 -54.91 45.47 -1.51
N TRP A 102 -54.63 44.50 -2.37
CA TRP A 102 -55.65 43.87 -3.21
C TRP A 102 -56.39 42.83 -2.38
N ASP A 103 -57.19 43.31 -1.42
CA ASP A 103 -57.88 42.48 -0.44
C ASP A 103 -58.91 41.53 -1.08
N ASN A 104 -59.30 41.75 -2.34
CA ASN A 104 -60.24 40.89 -3.07
C ASN A 104 -59.57 39.97 -4.10
N LEU A 105 -58.30 40.20 -4.47
CA LEU A 105 -57.63 39.41 -5.50
C LEU A 105 -57.30 38.02 -4.93
N THR A 106 -57.83 36.98 -5.55
CA THR A 106 -57.68 35.58 -5.12
C THR A 106 -56.84 34.74 -6.08
N THR A 107 -56.88 35.05 -7.39
CA THR A 107 -56.29 34.18 -8.42
C THR A 107 -55.47 34.99 -9.44
N ILE A 108 -54.27 34.51 -9.74
CA ILE A 108 -53.40 34.95 -10.85
C ILE A 108 -53.12 33.74 -11.73
N GLY A 109 -53.55 33.72 -12.99
CA GLY A 109 -53.35 32.56 -13.86
C GLY A 109 -51.94 32.46 -14.46
N GLY A 110 -51.19 33.57 -14.55
CA GLY A 110 -49.80 33.62 -15.00
C GLY A 110 -48.79 33.90 -13.88
N ASP A 111 -47.71 34.61 -14.19
CA ASP A 111 -46.68 34.99 -13.22
C ASP A 111 -47.09 36.22 -12.37
N LEU A 112 -46.51 36.36 -11.18
CA LEU A 112 -46.44 37.61 -10.44
C LEU A 112 -45.02 38.16 -10.52
N ILE A 113 -44.83 39.26 -11.24
CA ILE A 113 -43.52 39.86 -11.53
C ILE A 113 -43.44 41.26 -10.91
N VAL A 114 -42.39 41.52 -10.12
CA VAL A 114 -42.05 42.84 -9.59
C VAL A 114 -40.61 43.15 -10.00
N ARG A 115 -40.41 44.15 -10.87
CA ARG A 115 -39.08 44.46 -11.42
C ARG A 115 -38.80 45.96 -11.40
N ASP A 116 -37.56 46.30 -11.10
CA ASP A 116 -37.04 47.68 -11.14
C ASP A 116 -37.83 48.67 -10.26
N ALA A 117 -38.43 48.18 -9.16
CA ALA A 117 -39.15 49.04 -8.23
C ALA A 117 -38.18 49.76 -7.28
N SER A 118 -38.28 51.08 -7.16
CA SER A 118 -37.46 51.91 -6.28
C SER A 118 -38.30 52.96 -5.52
N GLY A 119 -37.77 53.52 -4.43
CA GLY A 119 -38.45 54.56 -3.66
C GLY A 119 -39.41 54.03 -2.58
N SER A 120 -40.56 54.68 -2.37
CA SER A 120 -41.44 54.46 -1.20
C SER A 120 -42.29 53.17 -1.20
N LEU A 121 -41.95 52.17 -2.03
CA LEU A 121 -42.64 50.88 -2.04
C LEU A 121 -42.41 50.17 -0.69
N SER A 122 -43.42 50.19 0.18
CA SER A 122 -43.31 49.70 1.55
C SER A 122 -43.74 48.24 1.71
N GLN A 123 -44.61 47.71 0.84
CA GLN A 123 -45.05 46.31 0.88
C GLN A 123 -45.76 45.92 -0.42
N VAL A 124 -45.62 44.67 -0.86
CA VAL A 124 -46.57 44.01 -1.77
C VAL A 124 -47.25 42.95 -0.92
N LYS A 125 -48.48 43.27 -0.55
CA LYS A 125 -49.29 42.46 0.36
C LYS A 125 -50.55 42.04 -0.39
N MET A 126 -50.57 40.80 -0.88
CA MET A 126 -51.72 40.22 -1.56
C MET A 126 -52.21 39.01 -0.74
N GLU A 127 -52.64 39.27 0.49
CA GLU A 127 -52.98 38.20 1.44
C GLU A 127 -54.17 37.37 0.99
N SER A 128 -55.04 37.89 0.14
CA SER A 128 -56.21 37.15 -0.35
C SER A 128 -55.89 36.20 -1.51
N VAL A 129 -54.69 36.29 -2.10
CA VAL A 129 -54.28 35.43 -3.21
C VAL A 129 -54.07 34.02 -2.68
N THR A 130 -54.84 33.09 -3.25
CA THR A 130 -54.79 31.66 -2.92
C THR A 130 -54.16 30.82 -4.02
N SER A 131 -54.06 31.32 -5.26
CA SER A 131 -53.48 30.57 -6.38
C SER A 131 -52.73 31.47 -7.36
N ILE A 132 -51.55 31.00 -7.80
CA ILE A 132 -50.74 31.58 -8.88
C ILE A 132 -50.41 30.44 -9.85
N GLY A 133 -50.80 30.56 -11.12
CA GLY A 133 -50.58 29.52 -12.14
C GLY A 133 -49.15 29.46 -12.68
N GLY A 134 -48.39 30.56 -12.59
CA GLY A 134 -46.97 30.65 -12.95
C GLY A 134 -46.05 30.76 -11.73
N GLY A 135 -45.03 31.61 -11.82
CA GLY A 135 -44.04 31.86 -10.77
C GLY A 135 -44.16 33.23 -10.11
N VAL A 136 -43.40 33.40 -9.03
CA VAL A 136 -43.23 34.69 -8.34
C VAL A 136 -41.80 35.18 -8.54
N GLU A 137 -41.64 36.35 -9.16
CA GLU A 137 -40.34 36.96 -9.48
C GLU A 137 -40.28 38.38 -8.90
N VAL A 138 -39.28 38.64 -8.06
CA VAL A 138 -38.99 39.98 -7.53
C VAL A 138 -37.52 40.26 -7.84
N THR A 139 -37.26 41.21 -8.73
CA THR A 139 -35.90 41.51 -9.19
C THR A 139 -35.60 42.99 -9.15
N ASN A 140 -34.37 43.35 -8.77
CA ASN A 140 -33.86 44.72 -8.78
C ASN A 140 -34.81 45.72 -8.07
N SER A 141 -35.44 45.29 -6.97
CA SER A 141 -36.51 46.02 -6.31
C SER A 141 -36.14 46.43 -4.88
N VAL A 142 -36.05 47.73 -4.64
CA VAL A 142 -35.42 48.35 -3.48
C VAL A 142 -36.37 49.40 -2.85
N GLY A 143 -37.03 49.05 -1.75
CA GLY A 143 -38.01 49.94 -1.09
C GLY A 143 -37.46 50.77 0.08
N ASN A 144 -38.36 51.49 0.78
CA ASN A 144 -38.04 52.51 1.81
C ASN A 144 -37.65 51.98 3.21
N GLY A 145 -37.02 50.81 3.27
CA GLY A 145 -36.60 50.21 4.54
C GLY A 145 -37.74 49.60 5.37
N GLN A 146 -38.95 49.43 4.82
CA GLN A 146 -40.01 48.53 5.34
C GLN A 146 -40.46 47.48 4.31
N TRP A 147 -39.80 47.43 3.14
CA TRP A 147 -40.16 46.61 1.98
C TRP A 147 -40.27 45.12 2.32
N GLN A 148 -41.47 44.56 2.09
CA GLN A 148 -41.80 43.15 2.32
C GLN A 148 -42.72 42.60 1.23
N VAL A 149 -42.62 41.30 0.96
CA VAL A 149 -43.53 40.56 0.06
C VAL A 149 -44.21 39.47 0.88
N SER A 150 -45.54 39.52 0.95
CA SER A 150 -46.34 38.62 1.78
C SER A 150 -47.54 38.08 1.01
N LEU A 151 -47.55 36.76 0.79
CA LEU A 151 -48.64 36.00 0.15
C LEU A 151 -49.02 34.84 1.08
N ASN A 152 -49.57 35.14 2.27
CA ASN A 152 -49.69 34.11 3.32
C ASN A 152 -50.74 33.04 3.01
N ASN A 153 -51.78 33.36 2.23
CA ASN A 153 -52.82 32.41 1.86
C ASN A 153 -52.55 31.71 0.52
N LEU A 154 -51.41 31.97 -0.13
CA LEU A 154 -51.03 31.29 -1.36
C LEU A 154 -50.90 29.78 -1.06
N ASP A 155 -51.77 29.00 -1.68
CA ASP A 155 -51.92 27.56 -1.51
C ASP A 155 -51.54 26.84 -2.82
N GLY A 156 -51.12 25.59 -2.72
CA GLY A 156 -50.83 24.74 -3.88
C GLY A 156 -49.44 24.94 -4.50
N THR A 157 -49.39 25.00 -5.82
CA THR A 157 -48.14 24.87 -6.60
C THR A 157 -47.83 26.13 -7.41
N ILE A 158 -46.56 26.55 -7.42
CA ILE A 158 -46.05 27.58 -8.35
C ILE A 158 -44.88 27.04 -9.18
N ASP A 159 -44.60 27.69 -10.31
CA ASP A 159 -43.53 27.26 -11.21
C ASP A 159 -42.13 27.58 -10.68
N ARG A 160 -41.94 28.75 -10.08
CA ARG A 160 -40.65 29.23 -9.59
C ARG A 160 -40.81 30.33 -8.56
N LEU A 161 -39.80 30.49 -7.71
CA LEU A 161 -39.68 31.62 -6.79
C LEU A 161 -38.30 32.25 -6.94
N ILE A 162 -38.24 33.45 -7.50
CA ILE A 162 -36.99 34.13 -7.82
C ILE A 162 -36.96 35.48 -7.12
N LEU A 163 -36.00 35.66 -6.21
CA LEU A 163 -35.71 36.90 -5.50
C LEU A 163 -34.26 37.28 -5.77
N THR A 164 -34.03 38.24 -6.65
CA THR A 164 -32.69 38.62 -7.12
C THR A 164 -32.45 40.13 -7.06
N ASP A 165 -31.28 40.55 -6.61
CA ASP A 165 -30.86 41.97 -6.64
C ASP A 165 -31.79 42.95 -5.89
N ASN A 166 -32.49 42.47 -4.86
CA ASN A 166 -33.42 43.28 -4.06
C ASN A 166 -32.73 43.95 -2.87
N ILE A 167 -31.62 44.63 -3.14
CA ILE A 167 -30.77 45.30 -2.17
C ILE A 167 -30.36 46.66 -2.70
N ASP A 168 -30.28 47.66 -1.81
CA ASP A 168 -29.84 49.00 -2.17
C ASP A 168 -28.32 49.07 -2.42
N ALA A 169 -27.89 50.10 -3.13
CA ALA A 169 -26.46 50.32 -3.44
C ALA A 169 -25.60 50.48 -2.18
N SER A 170 -26.17 50.97 -1.07
CA SER A 170 -25.50 51.07 0.24
C SER A 170 -25.39 49.75 0.99
N ARG A 171 -26.08 48.70 0.53
CA ARG A 171 -26.28 47.41 1.21
C ARG A 171 -26.85 47.55 2.64
N THR A 172 -27.65 48.59 2.89
CA THR A 172 -28.28 48.90 4.20
C THR A 172 -29.80 48.87 4.18
N GLY A 173 -30.40 48.61 3.04
CA GLY A 173 -31.84 48.52 2.82
C GLY A 173 -32.17 47.68 1.59
N GLY A 174 -33.43 47.28 1.45
CA GLY A 174 -33.90 46.38 0.40
C GLY A 174 -35.08 45.54 0.89
N LEU A 175 -35.32 44.39 0.26
CA LEU A 175 -36.38 43.46 0.65
C LEU A 175 -36.04 42.81 1.99
N LYS A 176 -36.86 43.08 3.01
CA LYS A 176 -36.61 42.68 4.39
C LYS A 176 -37.20 41.32 4.77
N ASP A 177 -38.41 41.07 4.31
CA ASP A 177 -39.25 39.95 4.74
C ASP A 177 -39.99 39.33 3.55
N VAL A 178 -39.98 37.99 3.51
CA VAL A 178 -40.69 37.18 2.52
C VAL A 178 -41.39 36.04 3.23
N LYS A 179 -42.71 35.91 3.01
CA LYS A 179 -43.57 34.95 3.71
C LYS A 179 -44.51 34.21 2.76
N PHE A 180 -44.41 32.88 2.78
CA PHE A 180 -45.24 31.94 2.03
C PHE A 180 -45.62 30.74 2.93
N PHE A 181 -46.65 30.88 3.78
CA PHE A 181 -46.95 29.86 4.80
C PHE A 181 -47.74 28.64 4.31
N ASN A 182 -48.56 28.78 3.27
CA ASN A 182 -49.42 27.70 2.77
C ASN A 182 -48.94 27.12 1.42
N LEU A 183 -47.77 27.53 0.92
CA LEU A 183 -47.26 27.07 -0.37
C LEU A 183 -46.74 25.64 -0.26
N ASP A 184 -47.38 24.70 -0.97
CA ASP A 184 -47.08 23.27 -0.92
C ASP A 184 -45.89 22.87 -1.82
N GLN A 185 -45.79 23.46 -3.03
CA GLN A 185 -44.83 23.02 -4.04
C GLN A 185 -44.30 24.16 -4.93
N ILE A 186 -43.00 24.10 -5.22
CA ILE A 186 -42.35 24.82 -6.33
C ILE A 186 -41.82 23.78 -7.32
N THR A 187 -42.29 23.78 -8.57
CA THR A 187 -41.89 22.80 -9.59
C THR A 187 -40.52 23.10 -10.21
N GLY A 188 -40.10 24.37 -10.21
CA GLY A 188 -38.84 24.85 -10.75
C GLY A 188 -37.90 25.41 -9.68
N PRO A 189 -37.03 26.39 -10.03
CA PRO A 189 -36.02 26.90 -9.12
C PRO A 189 -36.62 27.79 -8.03
N PHE A 190 -36.02 27.69 -6.84
CA PHE A 190 -36.19 28.63 -5.75
C PHE A 190 -34.86 29.33 -5.49
N THR A 191 -34.76 30.59 -5.89
CA THR A 191 -33.53 31.38 -5.82
C THR A 191 -33.72 32.63 -4.96
N VAL A 192 -32.83 32.83 -4.00
CA VAL A 192 -32.71 34.04 -3.18
C VAL A 192 -31.27 34.51 -3.24
N THR A 193 -31.01 35.48 -4.11
CA THR A 193 -29.66 35.98 -4.36
C THR A 193 -29.60 37.50 -4.22
N ASN A 194 -28.51 38.01 -3.62
CA ASN A 194 -28.25 39.45 -3.52
C ASN A 194 -29.45 40.24 -2.95
N THR A 195 -30.06 39.73 -1.87
CA THR A 195 -31.27 40.28 -1.24
C THR A 195 -30.99 40.67 0.22
N PHE A 196 -31.65 41.74 0.71
CA PHE A 196 -31.39 42.37 2.02
C PHE A 196 -32.01 41.66 3.26
N LEU A 197 -32.61 40.47 3.13
CA LEU A 197 -33.46 39.83 4.15
C LEU A 197 -32.93 39.97 5.61
N SER A 198 -33.58 40.81 6.43
CA SER A 198 -33.06 41.20 7.76
C SER A 198 -33.73 40.50 8.95
N ASN A 199 -34.90 39.88 8.75
CA ASN A 199 -35.77 39.40 9.84
C ASN A 199 -36.18 37.92 9.74
N ASN A 200 -36.13 37.29 8.55
CA ASN A 200 -36.03 35.84 8.24
C ASN A 200 -36.71 35.48 6.90
N LEU A 201 -36.19 34.47 6.19
CA LEU A 201 -36.95 33.77 5.12
C LEU A 201 -37.84 32.70 5.78
N GLN A 202 -39.16 32.88 5.79
CA GLN A 202 -40.10 31.99 6.45
C GLN A 202 -41.01 31.31 5.43
N LEU A 203 -41.01 29.98 5.43
CA LEU A 203 -41.72 29.14 4.47
C LEU A 203 -42.57 28.10 5.18
N GLY A 204 -43.69 27.74 4.55
CA GLY A 204 -44.59 26.64 4.91
C GLY A 204 -44.03 25.24 4.61
N ASP A 205 -44.91 24.24 4.66
CA ASP A 205 -44.62 22.87 4.23
C ASP A 205 -44.36 22.81 2.73
N LEU A 206 -43.08 22.80 2.33
CA LEU A 206 -42.69 23.06 0.95
C LEU A 206 -41.93 21.88 0.31
N ASN A 207 -42.32 21.52 -0.92
CA ASN A 207 -41.56 20.65 -1.81
C ASN A 207 -40.96 21.46 -2.96
N VAL A 208 -39.65 21.37 -3.19
CA VAL A 208 -38.98 22.03 -4.31
C VAL A 208 -38.52 20.95 -5.29
N SER A 209 -39.07 20.94 -6.51
CA SER A 209 -38.64 20.00 -7.55
C SER A 209 -37.39 20.49 -8.31
N GLY A 210 -37.11 21.80 -8.30
CA GLY A 210 -35.87 22.37 -8.81
C GLY A 210 -34.76 22.53 -7.75
N ALA A 211 -33.78 23.38 -8.06
CA ALA A 211 -32.72 23.76 -7.12
C ALA A 211 -33.19 24.84 -6.13
N LEU A 212 -32.66 24.79 -4.91
CA LEU A 212 -32.81 25.80 -3.87
C LEU A 212 -31.47 26.52 -3.67
N THR A 213 -31.39 27.79 -4.05
CA THR A 213 -30.18 28.61 -3.95
C THR A 213 -30.40 29.81 -3.05
N VAL A 214 -29.56 29.97 -2.02
CA VAL A 214 -29.54 31.13 -1.12
C VAL A 214 -28.12 31.71 -1.12
N SER A 215 -27.89 32.78 -1.87
CA SER A 215 -26.53 33.30 -2.09
C SER A 215 -26.36 34.82 -1.95
N ASN A 216 -25.22 35.26 -1.40
CA ASN A 216 -24.84 36.68 -1.32
C ASN A 216 -25.91 37.57 -0.64
N ASN A 217 -26.58 37.09 0.42
CA ASN A 217 -27.54 37.87 1.20
C ASN A 217 -26.84 38.43 2.46
N PRO A 218 -26.38 39.69 2.46
CA PRO A 218 -25.43 40.19 3.46
C PRO A 218 -26.03 40.35 4.87
N GLU A 219 -27.35 40.52 4.98
CA GLU A 219 -28.05 40.72 6.26
C GLU A 219 -28.81 39.48 6.75
N LEU A 220 -28.82 38.39 5.98
CA LEU A 220 -29.52 37.18 6.36
C LEU A 220 -28.81 36.54 7.57
N THR A 221 -29.51 36.49 8.71
CA THR A 221 -28.95 35.93 9.96
C THR A 221 -29.39 34.50 10.25
N GLN A 222 -30.54 34.08 9.74
CA GLN A 222 -31.07 32.73 9.94
C GLN A 222 -31.82 32.27 8.69
N LEU A 223 -31.59 31.01 8.31
CA LEU A 223 -32.32 30.30 7.26
C LEU A 223 -33.11 29.17 7.91
N SER A 224 -34.42 29.34 8.03
CA SER A 224 -35.30 28.34 8.65
C SER A 224 -36.17 27.64 7.61
N LEU A 225 -35.81 26.40 7.31
CA LEU A 225 -36.44 25.52 6.33
C LEU A 225 -37.11 24.33 7.06
N ASN A 226 -37.68 24.60 8.23
CA ASN A 226 -38.15 23.56 9.15
C ASN A 226 -39.28 22.71 8.58
N ASN A 227 -40.00 23.22 7.60
CA ASN A 227 -41.15 22.58 6.97
C ASN A 227 -40.82 22.10 5.54
N LEU A 228 -39.56 22.20 5.11
CA LEU A 228 -39.14 21.72 3.79
C LEU A 228 -39.11 20.18 3.77
N ASN A 229 -39.90 19.57 2.88
CA ASN A 229 -40.08 18.12 2.81
C ASN A 229 -39.11 17.46 1.82
N THR A 230 -38.98 17.97 0.59
CA THR A 230 -38.04 17.46 -0.43
C THR A 230 -37.43 18.60 -1.24
N ILE A 231 -36.18 18.44 -1.67
CA ILE A 231 -35.55 19.19 -2.75
C ILE A 231 -35.14 18.15 -3.80
N SER A 232 -35.63 18.21 -5.04
CA SER A 232 -35.17 17.24 -6.06
C SER A 232 -33.89 17.71 -6.77
N GLY A 233 -33.63 19.03 -6.78
CA GLY A 233 -32.38 19.62 -7.26
C GLY A 233 -31.34 19.85 -6.17
N ASP A 234 -30.38 20.73 -6.46
CA ASP A 234 -29.29 21.09 -5.54
C ASP A 234 -29.75 22.07 -4.48
N PHE A 235 -29.25 21.91 -3.26
CA PHE A 235 -29.39 22.84 -2.15
C PHE A 235 -28.08 23.59 -1.92
N LEU A 236 -28.02 24.85 -2.36
CA LEU A 236 -26.84 25.70 -2.29
C LEU A 236 -27.06 26.87 -1.33
N VAL A 237 -26.20 27.00 -0.33
CA VAL A 237 -26.12 28.17 0.56
C VAL A 237 -24.70 28.72 0.49
N GLU A 238 -24.53 29.93 -0.04
CA GLU A 238 -23.19 30.50 -0.21
C GLU A 238 -23.07 32.00 0.04
N ARG A 239 -21.91 32.46 0.51
CA ARG A 239 -21.57 33.90 0.60
C ARG A 239 -22.56 34.74 1.42
N ASN A 240 -23.23 34.16 2.42
CA ASN A 240 -24.16 34.88 3.30
C ASN A 240 -23.44 35.33 4.59
N ALA A 241 -22.91 36.56 4.59
CA ALA A 241 -21.89 36.98 5.55
C ALA A 241 -22.35 37.03 7.03
N LYS A 242 -23.64 37.25 7.30
CA LYS A 242 -24.20 37.32 8.65
C LYS A 242 -24.99 36.07 9.05
N LEU A 243 -24.96 35.03 8.23
CA LEU A 243 -25.76 33.83 8.48
C LEU A 243 -25.20 33.07 9.68
N ARG A 244 -26.03 32.90 10.73
CA ARG A 244 -25.66 32.25 11.99
C ARG A 244 -26.21 30.84 12.12
N GLU A 245 -27.38 30.60 11.53
CA GLU A 245 -28.11 29.36 11.74
C GLU A 245 -28.83 28.91 10.46
N ILE A 246 -28.66 27.63 10.13
CA ILE A 246 -29.44 26.90 9.12
C ILE A 246 -30.17 25.78 9.83
N THR A 247 -31.51 25.77 9.75
CA THR A 247 -32.35 24.72 10.34
C THR A 247 -33.20 24.06 9.26
N CYS A 248 -33.18 22.73 9.23
CA CYS A 248 -33.97 21.94 8.31
C CYS A 248 -34.43 20.64 9.02
N PHE A 249 -35.70 20.57 9.40
CA PHE A 249 -36.17 19.50 10.31
C PHE A 249 -36.96 18.39 9.63
N GLN A 250 -37.47 18.60 8.41
CA GLN A 250 -38.41 17.66 7.76
C GLN A 250 -37.91 17.13 6.41
N ILE A 251 -36.68 17.45 5.99
CA ILE A 251 -36.14 17.02 4.70
C ILE A 251 -36.06 15.50 4.63
N THR A 252 -36.55 14.93 3.53
CA THR A 252 -36.55 13.49 3.24
C THR A 252 -35.63 13.15 2.07
N SER A 253 -35.49 14.05 1.10
CA SER A 253 -34.59 13.86 -0.03
C SER A 253 -34.02 15.18 -0.53
N THR A 254 -32.74 15.17 -0.91
CA THR A 254 -32.03 16.24 -1.62
C THR A 254 -31.00 15.66 -2.58
N LYS A 255 -30.59 16.39 -3.62
CA LYS A 255 -29.51 15.97 -4.53
C LYS A 255 -28.15 16.29 -3.92
N ASN A 256 -27.61 17.47 -4.18
CA ASN A 256 -26.38 17.94 -3.54
C ASN A 256 -26.73 18.95 -2.44
N VAL A 257 -25.99 18.94 -1.34
CA VAL A 257 -26.06 19.95 -0.28
C VAL A 257 -24.71 20.64 -0.20
N THR A 258 -24.65 21.91 -0.55
CA THR A 258 -23.42 22.71 -0.52
C THR A 258 -23.62 23.93 0.37
N ILE A 259 -22.81 24.05 1.42
CA ILE A 259 -22.79 25.19 2.33
C ILE A 259 -21.37 25.76 2.33
N GLN A 260 -21.17 26.91 1.70
CA GLN A 260 -19.82 27.46 1.51
C GLN A 260 -19.72 28.97 1.73
N ASP A 261 -18.53 29.46 2.07
CA ASP A 261 -18.17 30.88 2.11
C ASP A 261 -19.14 31.78 2.91
N SER A 262 -19.92 31.25 3.87
CA SER A 262 -20.93 32.01 4.63
C SER A 262 -20.36 32.56 5.95
N GLN A 263 -19.15 33.13 5.85
CA GLN A 263 -18.33 33.64 6.96
C GLN A 263 -18.71 35.07 7.39
N PRO A 264 -18.49 35.50 8.65
CA PRO A 264 -17.87 34.73 9.73
C PRO A 264 -18.87 34.20 10.76
N GLU A 265 -20.20 34.27 10.56
CA GLU A 265 -21.14 34.11 11.68
C GLU A 265 -21.76 32.71 11.86
N LEU A 266 -21.54 31.78 10.92
CA LEU A 266 -22.23 30.50 10.90
C LEU A 266 -21.84 29.61 12.09
N ASN A 267 -22.81 29.34 12.97
CA ASN A 267 -22.58 28.62 14.22
C ASN A 267 -23.44 27.35 14.33
N VAL A 268 -24.61 27.31 13.69
CA VAL A 268 -25.52 26.16 13.78
C VAL A 268 -25.92 25.71 12.39
N ILE A 269 -25.70 24.43 12.10
CA ILE A 269 -26.32 23.74 10.98
C ILE A 269 -27.05 22.55 11.59
N ASN A 270 -28.36 22.44 11.39
CA ASN A 270 -29.16 21.45 12.09
C ASN A 270 -30.17 20.80 11.15
N PHE A 271 -29.76 19.65 10.61
CA PHE A 271 -30.58 18.73 9.83
C PHE A 271 -31.14 17.65 10.75
N LYS A 272 -32.43 17.73 11.09
CA LYS A 272 -33.13 16.76 11.95
C LYS A 272 -34.12 15.85 11.22
N GLY A 273 -33.95 15.72 9.89
CA GLY A 273 -34.75 14.96 8.92
C GLY A 273 -35.53 13.74 9.41
N LYS A 274 -36.55 13.37 8.62
CA LYS A 274 -37.43 12.21 8.90
C LYS A 274 -36.65 10.89 8.76
N THR A 275 -37.26 9.78 9.19
CA THR A 275 -36.74 8.44 8.89
C THR A 275 -36.55 8.27 7.37
N ASN A 276 -35.48 7.60 6.94
CA ASN A 276 -35.05 7.41 5.56
C ASN A 276 -34.61 8.68 4.79
N SER A 277 -34.18 9.72 5.49
CA SER A 277 -33.69 10.93 4.81
C SER A 277 -32.43 10.65 3.99
N THR A 278 -32.43 11.05 2.72
CA THR A 278 -31.40 10.70 1.74
C THR A 278 -30.82 11.93 1.02
N ILE A 279 -29.49 11.99 0.91
CA ILE A 279 -28.78 12.86 -0.03
C ILE A 279 -28.35 11.99 -1.22
N THR A 280 -28.92 12.24 -2.39
CA THR A 280 -28.67 11.44 -3.61
C THR A 280 -27.42 11.87 -4.40
N GLY A 281 -26.72 12.89 -3.92
CA GLY A 281 -25.42 13.35 -4.40
C GLY A 281 -24.47 13.62 -3.23
N ASN A 282 -23.78 14.77 -3.27
CA ASN A 282 -22.72 15.13 -2.33
C ASN A 282 -23.22 16.01 -1.17
N LEU A 283 -22.57 15.90 -0.01
CA LEU A 283 -22.68 16.84 1.10
C LEU A 283 -21.35 17.58 1.28
N THR A 284 -21.33 18.89 1.04
CA THR A 284 -20.13 19.72 1.12
C THR A 284 -20.36 20.90 2.07
N VAL A 285 -19.49 21.05 3.06
CA VAL A 285 -19.43 22.19 3.97
C VAL A 285 -18.00 22.72 4.03
N THR A 286 -17.74 23.88 3.43
CA THR A 286 -16.38 24.42 3.29
C THR A 286 -16.29 25.91 3.57
N ASN A 287 -15.15 26.41 4.05
CA ASN A 287 -14.89 27.84 4.20
C ASN A 287 -15.97 28.62 4.97
N ASN A 288 -16.38 28.18 6.17
CA ASN A 288 -17.46 28.80 6.96
C ASN A 288 -16.93 29.31 8.31
N ASP A 289 -15.86 30.11 8.27
CA ASP A 289 -15.17 30.63 9.45
C ASP A 289 -16.10 31.33 10.44
N ARG A 290 -15.63 31.40 11.69
CA ARG A 290 -16.43 31.75 12.87
C ARG A 290 -16.04 33.14 13.48
N PRO A 291 -16.89 33.76 14.34
CA PRO A 291 -16.50 34.85 15.24
C PRO A 291 -15.85 34.31 16.53
N SER A 292 -14.79 34.94 17.04
CA SER A 292 -14.14 34.57 18.32
C SER A 292 -15.17 34.36 19.46
N GLY A 293 -15.22 33.17 20.10
CA GLY A 293 -16.13 32.87 21.25
C GLY A 293 -17.25 31.80 21.11
N SER A 294 -17.88 31.58 19.95
CA SER A 294 -19.02 30.62 19.73
C SER A 294 -18.72 29.17 19.24
N ARG A 295 -19.09 28.10 19.95
CA ARG A 295 -18.83 26.70 19.53
C ARG A 295 -19.74 26.22 18.37
N PRO A 296 -19.26 26.04 17.12
CA PRO A 296 -20.13 25.63 16.02
C PRO A 296 -20.60 24.18 16.21
N PHE A 297 -21.88 23.95 15.90
CA PHE A 297 -22.55 22.66 16.00
C PHE A 297 -23.20 22.33 14.66
N PHE A 298 -22.64 21.35 13.97
CA PHE A 298 -23.11 20.85 12.69
C PHE A 298 -23.74 19.46 12.90
N ASN A 299 -25.05 19.45 13.03
CA ASN A 299 -25.83 18.27 13.29
C ASN A 299 -26.53 17.81 12.01
N PHE A 300 -26.16 16.61 11.56
CA PHE A 300 -26.80 15.90 10.44
C PHE A 300 -27.38 14.56 10.88
N ASP A 301 -27.72 14.38 12.17
CA ASP A 301 -28.40 13.18 12.69
C ASP A 301 -29.78 12.92 12.05
N GLY A 302 -30.29 13.86 11.28
CA GLY A 302 -31.47 13.69 10.44
C GLY A 302 -31.22 12.92 9.15
N ILE A 303 -29.97 12.78 8.70
CA ILE A 303 -29.61 12.16 7.42
C ILE A 303 -29.18 10.72 7.65
N GLU A 304 -29.77 9.82 6.88
CA GLU A 304 -29.60 8.37 7.01
C GLU A 304 -28.78 7.79 5.84
N PHE A 305 -28.95 8.32 4.63
CA PHE A 305 -28.26 7.82 3.43
C PHE A 305 -27.61 8.97 2.66
N ILE A 306 -26.38 8.76 2.19
CA ILE A 306 -25.67 9.66 1.26
C ILE A 306 -25.09 8.78 0.15
N THR A 307 -25.45 9.00 -1.11
CA THR A 307 -24.91 8.17 -2.21
C THR A 307 -23.58 8.71 -2.76
N GLY A 308 -23.32 10.01 -2.62
CA GLY A 308 -22.08 10.66 -3.05
C GLY A 308 -21.05 10.88 -1.92
N ASN A 309 -20.19 11.88 -2.12
CA ASN A 309 -19.11 12.25 -1.21
C ASN A 309 -19.61 13.14 -0.07
N VAL A 310 -18.91 13.07 1.06
CA VAL A 310 -19.08 13.96 2.21
C VAL A 310 -17.77 14.73 2.39
N ALA A 311 -17.80 16.05 2.34
CA ALA A 311 -16.62 16.89 2.48
C ALA A 311 -16.86 18.03 3.47
N PHE A 312 -16.06 18.06 4.52
CA PHE A 312 -16.00 19.10 5.54
C PHE A 312 -14.57 19.65 5.54
N THR A 313 -14.35 20.86 5.02
CA THR A 313 -13.00 21.41 4.83
C THR A 313 -12.83 22.87 5.26
N ASN A 314 -11.58 23.25 5.53
CA ASN A 314 -11.07 24.64 5.64
C ASN A 314 -11.87 25.56 6.59
N GLN A 315 -11.60 25.48 7.90
CA GLN A 315 -12.12 26.42 8.90
C GLN A 315 -10.95 27.05 9.70
N SER A 316 -10.58 28.29 9.38
CA SER A 316 -9.37 28.98 9.84
C SER A 316 -9.35 29.38 11.32
N LYS A 317 -10.49 29.36 12.05
CA LYS A 317 -10.59 30.07 13.34
C LYS A 317 -11.06 29.33 14.60
N VAL A 318 -11.90 28.28 14.55
CA VAL A 318 -12.09 27.27 15.62
C VAL A 318 -12.94 26.13 15.04
N ALA A 319 -12.62 24.90 15.39
CA ALA A 319 -13.26 23.71 14.84
C ALA A 319 -14.68 23.41 15.36
N ALA A 320 -15.51 22.81 14.49
CA ALA A 320 -16.91 22.45 14.72
C ALA A 320 -17.05 21.13 15.50
N GLN A 321 -18.19 20.94 16.17
CA GLN A 321 -18.68 19.60 16.54
C GLN A 321 -19.57 19.10 15.40
N ILE A 322 -19.23 17.96 14.83
CA ILE A 322 -19.98 17.33 13.73
C ILE A 322 -20.62 16.04 14.24
N GLU A 323 -21.94 15.94 14.10
CA GLU A 323 -22.71 14.75 14.47
C GLU A 323 -23.46 14.19 13.25
N MET A 324 -23.19 12.93 12.92
CA MET A 324 -23.85 12.17 11.85
C MET A 324 -24.18 10.75 12.36
N GLN A 325 -24.76 10.65 13.56
CA GLN A 325 -24.93 9.40 14.30
C GLN A 325 -26.06 8.49 13.78
N LYS A 326 -26.91 8.94 12.86
CA LYS A 326 -27.91 8.10 12.20
C LYS A 326 -27.53 7.67 10.79
N LEU A 327 -26.30 7.97 10.38
CA LEU A 327 -25.83 7.62 9.06
C LEU A 327 -25.76 6.09 8.92
N PHE A 328 -26.57 5.55 8.01
CA PHE A 328 -26.59 4.14 7.64
C PHE A 328 -25.69 3.85 6.45
N SER A 329 -25.62 4.73 5.45
CA SER A 329 -24.76 4.47 4.29
C SER A 329 -24.15 5.73 3.72
N VAL A 330 -22.87 5.64 3.34
CA VAL A 330 -22.20 6.60 2.46
C VAL A 330 -21.61 5.85 1.26
N GLY A 331 -22.06 6.22 0.05
CA GLY A 331 -21.62 5.62 -1.21
C GLY A 331 -20.26 6.14 -1.71
N GLY A 332 -19.92 7.39 -1.38
CA GLY A 332 -18.65 8.03 -1.76
C GLY A 332 -17.63 8.12 -0.62
N ASN A 333 -16.67 9.03 -0.79
CA ASN A 333 -15.61 9.31 0.17
C ASN A 333 -16.07 10.32 1.23
N MET A 334 -15.56 10.18 2.46
CA MET A 334 -15.74 11.14 3.55
C MET A 334 -14.42 11.84 3.87
N LEU A 335 -14.39 13.17 3.74
CA LEU A 335 -13.23 14.02 4.02
C LEU A 335 -13.56 15.02 5.12
N PHE A 336 -12.78 15.02 6.19
CA PHE A 336 -12.78 16.01 7.26
C PHE A 336 -11.38 16.60 7.40
N ASN A 337 -11.16 17.78 6.82
CA ASN A 337 -9.86 18.44 6.82
C ASN A 337 -9.93 19.81 7.50
N ASN A 338 -9.09 20.02 8.53
CA ASN A 338 -8.97 21.32 9.21
C ASN A 338 -10.34 21.93 9.58
N ILE A 339 -11.22 21.13 10.20
CA ILE A 339 -12.63 21.52 10.40
C ILE A 339 -13.20 21.20 11.78
N ALA A 340 -12.87 20.08 12.40
CA ALA A 340 -13.65 19.56 13.53
C ALA A 340 -12.85 19.34 14.81
N ARG A 341 -13.44 19.67 15.96
CA ARG A 341 -12.90 19.32 17.29
C ARG A 341 -13.48 18.03 17.85
N SER A 342 -14.60 17.59 17.27
CA SER A 342 -15.27 16.35 17.60
C SER A 342 -16.08 15.94 16.39
N ILE A 343 -15.90 14.70 15.97
CA ILE A 343 -16.64 14.04 14.92
C ILE A 343 -17.23 12.78 15.54
N ARG A 344 -18.55 12.61 15.39
CA ARG A 344 -19.27 11.40 15.79
C ARG A 344 -20.00 10.86 14.57
N LEU A 345 -19.45 9.81 13.98
CA LEU A 345 -20.00 9.19 12.77
C LEU A 345 -20.70 7.89 13.11
N ALA A 346 -21.97 7.81 12.71
CA ALA A 346 -22.85 6.67 12.81
C ALA A 346 -23.00 6.09 14.25
N ARG A 347 -24.10 5.38 14.46
CA ARG A 347 -24.25 4.51 15.63
C ARG A 347 -23.70 3.15 15.24
N ASN A 348 -23.29 2.36 16.22
CA ASN A 348 -22.90 0.96 16.04
C ASN A 348 -24.12 0.11 15.61
N ASP A 349 -24.66 0.43 14.45
CA ASP A 349 -25.83 -0.17 13.83
C ASP A 349 -25.37 -1.31 12.91
N PRO A 350 -26.04 -2.49 12.95
CA PRO A 350 -25.69 -3.62 12.11
C PRO A 350 -25.70 -3.37 10.60
N SER A 351 -26.34 -2.28 10.16
CA SER A 351 -26.52 -1.92 8.75
C SER A 351 -25.65 -0.75 8.29
N SER A 352 -24.81 -0.17 9.16
CA SER A 352 -23.99 0.99 8.78
C SER A 352 -22.84 0.60 7.84
N ASN A 353 -22.74 1.25 6.68
CA ASN A 353 -21.75 0.97 5.64
C ASN A 353 -21.10 2.25 5.07
N LEU A 354 -19.79 2.22 4.85
CA LEU A 354 -19.05 3.22 4.10
C LEU A 354 -18.27 2.51 2.98
N THR A 355 -18.61 2.79 1.73
CA THR A 355 -17.94 2.15 0.58
C THR A 355 -16.67 2.87 0.15
N GLY A 356 -16.64 4.20 0.23
CA GLY A 356 -15.48 5.03 -0.09
C GLY A 356 -14.49 5.21 1.06
N THR A 357 -13.49 6.08 0.87
CA THR A 357 -12.46 6.35 1.87
C THR A 357 -12.96 7.23 3.01
N LEU A 358 -12.33 7.14 4.18
CA LEU A 358 -12.55 8.04 5.32
C LEU A 358 -11.25 8.77 5.65
N THR A 359 -11.20 10.07 5.44
CA THR A 359 -10.00 10.88 5.68
C THR A 359 -10.29 11.94 6.74
N LEU A 360 -9.58 11.88 7.87
CA LEU A 360 -9.59 12.87 8.94
C LEU A 360 -8.18 13.44 9.08
N THR A 361 -7.99 14.67 8.59
CA THR A 361 -6.67 15.30 8.56
C THR A 361 -6.65 16.72 9.12
N ASP A 362 -5.56 17.09 9.78
CA ASP A 362 -5.32 18.45 10.28
C ASP A 362 -6.40 18.99 11.25
N ASN A 363 -7.14 18.11 11.94
CA ASN A 363 -8.22 18.51 12.83
C ASN A 363 -7.73 18.79 14.27
N PRO A 364 -8.19 19.87 14.94
CA PRO A 364 -7.84 20.18 16.32
C PRO A 364 -8.85 19.59 17.32
N PHE A 365 -8.74 18.30 17.61
CA PHE A 365 -9.64 17.55 18.49
C PHE A 365 -9.56 17.98 19.96
N GLU A 366 -10.70 18.31 20.57
CA GLU A 366 -10.79 18.70 22.00
C GLU A 366 -11.16 17.52 22.93
N ALA A 367 -11.65 16.42 22.36
CA ALA A 367 -12.13 15.24 23.08
C ALA A 367 -11.78 13.95 22.31
N GLY A 368 -12.06 12.80 22.91
CA GLY A 368 -11.96 11.51 22.22
C GLY A 368 -12.89 11.45 21.02
N GLN A 369 -12.42 10.83 19.94
CA GLN A 369 -13.18 10.69 18.69
C GLN A 369 -13.84 9.31 18.65
N GLU A 370 -15.06 9.26 18.12
CA GLU A 370 -15.82 8.02 17.97
C GLU A 370 -16.31 7.87 16.52
N ILE A 371 -15.80 6.84 15.85
CA ILE A 371 -16.11 6.52 14.46
C ILE A 371 -16.68 5.10 14.44
N ASN A 372 -17.94 4.94 14.02
CA ASN A 372 -18.66 3.67 14.10
C ASN A 372 -19.31 3.29 12.76
N PHE A 373 -18.62 2.54 11.90
CA PHE A 373 -19.22 1.94 10.70
C PHE A 373 -19.07 0.43 10.74
N ARG A 374 -20.15 -0.35 10.65
CA ARG A 374 -20.00 -1.82 10.72
C ARG A 374 -19.16 -2.34 9.55
N THR A 375 -19.43 -1.90 8.34
CA THR A 375 -18.63 -2.23 7.16
C THR A 375 -18.01 -0.94 6.63
N GLN A 376 -16.69 -0.94 6.45
CA GLN A 376 -15.99 0.16 5.84
C GLN A 376 -14.99 -0.41 4.84
N THR A 377 -15.35 -0.48 3.56
CA THR A 377 -14.49 -1.14 2.57
C THR A 377 -13.37 -0.24 2.06
N GLY A 378 -13.56 1.07 2.05
CA GLY A 378 -12.52 2.02 1.65
C GLY A 378 -11.51 2.30 2.77
N ALA A 379 -10.34 2.80 2.36
CA ALA A 379 -9.24 3.11 3.28
C ALA A 379 -9.60 4.24 4.27
N THR A 380 -9.08 4.14 5.49
CA THR A 380 -9.14 5.17 6.54
C THR A 380 -7.80 5.85 6.67
N THR A 381 -7.78 7.18 6.71
CA THR A 381 -6.60 7.97 7.04
C THR A 381 -6.94 8.89 8.20
N PHE A 382 -6.24 8.75 9.33
CA PHE A 382 -6.34 9.62 10.49
C PHE A 382 -4.95 10.25 10.73
N ALA A 383 -4.70 11.41 10.11
CA ALA A 383 -3.35 11.96 10.06
C ALA A 383 -3.23 13.44 10.45
N ASN A 384 -2.10 13.82 11.06
CA ASN A 384 -1.75 15.19 11.42
C ASN A 384 -2.79 15.91 12.31
N ASN A 385 -3.61 15.17 13.04
CA ASN A 385 -4.59 15.76 13.95
C ASN A 385 -3.91 16.18 15.26
N THR A 386 -4.40 17.27 15.86
CA THR A 386 -3.87 17.77 17.14
C THR A 386 -4.93 17.61 18.22
N HIS A 387 -4.56 16.97 19.33
CA HIS A 387 -5.47 16.78 20.45
C HIS A 387 -5.14 17.74 21.59
N THR A 388 -6.15 18.35 22.24
CA THR A 388 -5.91 19.29 23.37
C THR A 388 -5.53 18.58 24.68
N SER A 389 -5.71 17.26 24.74
CA SER A 389 -5.26 16.38 25.84
C SER A 389 -5.05 14.97 25.28
N ALA A 390 -4.53 14.04 26.10
CA ALA A 390 -4.32 12.63 25.79
C ALA A 390 -5.65 11.87 25.57
N THR A 391 -6.37 12.27 24.53
CA THR A 391 -7.65 11.71 24.14
C THR A 391 -7.44 10.44 23.34
N GLY A 392 -8.44 9.57 23.34
CA GLY A 392 -8.41 8.31 22.59
C GLY A 392 -9.16 8.40 21.26
N LEU A 393 -8.75 7.58 20.30
CA LEU A 393 -9.52 7.26 19.12
C LEU A 393 -10.28 5.95 19.37
N LYS A 394 -11.60 6.01 19.34
CA LYS A 394 -12.47 4.82 19.37
C LYS A 394 -12.98 4.56 17.96
N PHE A 395 -12.67 3.37 17.45
CA PHE A 395 -13.06 2.93 16.12
C PHE A 395 -13.86 1.63 16.25
N THR A 396 -14.99 1.55 15.57
CA THR A 396 -15.82 0.34 15.53
C THR A 396 -16.12 0.01 14.09
N CYS A 397 -15.62 -1.14 13.62
CA CYS A 397 -15.94 -1.70 12.30
C CYS A 397 -15.70 -3.20 12.32
N GLN A 398 -16.65 -4.01 11.84
CA GLN A 398 -16.49 -5.47 11.79
C GLN A 398 -15.48 -5.86 10.70
N THR A 399 -15.63 -5.26 9.52
CA THR A 399 -14.73 -5.41 8.38
C THR A 399 -14.35 -4.03 7.89
N CYS A 400 -13.06 -3.74 7.98
CA CYS A 400 -12.47 -2.44 7.66
C CYS A 400 -11.45 -2.64 6.54
N GLY A 401 -11.36 -1.69 5.61
CA GLY A 401 -10.30 -1.61 4.64
C GLY A 401 -8.97 -1.24 5.30
N ASP A 402 -8.07 -0.66 4.53
CA ASP A 402 -6.78 -0.21 5.05
C ASP A 402 -6.97 0.94 6.06
N ILE A 403 -6.15 0.99 7.10
CA ILE A 403 -6.19 2.01 8.14
C ILE A 403 -4.78 2.57 8.31
N THR A 404 -4.63 3.88 8.10
CA THR A 404 -3.39 4.62 8.34
C THR A 404 -3.62 5.66 9.42
N ILE A 405 -2.84 5.62 10.50
CA ILE A 405 -2.88 6.59 11.59
C ILE A 405 -1.49 7.19 11.75
N SER A 406 -1.33 8.48 11.44
CA SER A 406 0.02 9.06 11.42
C SER A 406 0.16 10.52 11.83
N GLY A 407 1.25 10.89 12.50
CA GLY A 407 1.56 12.30 12.77
C GLY A 407 0.60 12.98 13.75
N ASN A 408 -0.18 12.24 14.55
CA ASN A 408 -1.16 12.86 15.45
C ASN A 408 -0.52 13.25 16.79
N ASN A 409 -0.60 14.55 17.11
CA ASN A 409 -0.07 15.10 18.35
C ASN A 409 -1.07 14.94 19.50
N ASN A 410 -0.61 14.50 20.67
CA ASN A 410 -1.38 14.21 21.88
C ASN A 410 -2.44 13.09 21.74
N LEU A 411 -2.36 12.23 20.72
CA LEU A 411 -3.21 11.04 20.64
C LEU A 411 -2.72 10.01 21.66
N GLY A 412 -3.46 9.81 22.75
CA GLY A 412 -3.00 8.99 23.89
C GLY A 412 -3.30 7.49 23.77
N SER A 413 -4.38 7.13 23.09
CA SER A 413 -4.81 5.73 22.95
C SER A 413 -5.63 5.46 21.69
N ILE A 414 -5.62 4.22 21.21
CA ILE A 414 -6.47 3.73 20.13
C ILE A 414 -7.22 2.51 20.62
N PHE A 415 -8.53 2.46 20.37
CA PHE A 415 -9.38 1.35 20.76
C PHE A 415 -10.29 0.92 19.62
N MET A 416 -10.06 -0.29 19.10
CA MET A 416 -10.82 -0.87 18.00
C MET A 416 -11.80 -1.94 18.51
N GLN A 417 -13.07 -1.59 18.69
CA GLN A 417 -14.08 -2.50 19.26
C GLN A 417 -14.85 -3.25 18.17
N ASN A 418 -15.27 -4.49 18.45
CA ASN A 418 -16.05 -5.32 17.54
C ASN A 418 -15.41 -5.48 16.15
N THR A 419 -14.09 -5.29 16.06
CA THR A 419 -13.34 -5.35 14.80
C THR A 419 -12.77 -6.72 14.60
N GLN A 420 -13.21 -7.41 13.54
CA GLN A 420 -12.78 -8.78 13.22
C GLN A 420 -11.73 -8.81 12.12
N THR A 421 -11.83 -7.92 11.13
CA THR A 421 -10.91 -7.88 10.00
C THR A 421 -10.59 -6.45 9.63
N VAL A 422 -9.29 -6.17 9.48
CA VAL A 422 -8.74 -4.93 8.95
C VAL A 422 -7.91 -5.29 7.72
N GLY A 423 -7.87 -4.42 6.71
CA GLY A 423 -6.87 -4.48 5.65
C GLY A 423 -5.47 -4.21 6.18
N ASN A 424 -4.68 -3.42 5.46
CA ASN A 424 -3.37 -2.99 5.95
C ASN A 424 -3.53 -1.98 7.08
N TYR A 425 -2.92 -2.25 8.24
CA TYR A 425 -2.92 -1.36 9.39
C TYR A 425 -1.54 -0.71 9.54
N VAL A 426 -1.46 0.61 9.36
CA VAL A 426 -0.24 1.40 9.44
C VAL A 426 -0.36 2.43 10.55
N LEU A 427 0.60 2.42 11.47
CA LEU A 427 0.72 3.39 12.55
C LEU A 427 2.12 4.02 12.50
N ALA A 428 2.18 5.35 12.40
CA ALA A 428 3.46 6.05 12.27
C ALA A 428 3.50 7.40 13.01
N ASP A 429 4.57 7.71 13.74
CA ASP A 429 4.81 9.06 14.27
C ASP A 429 3.69 9.65 15.13
N ASN A 430 3.25 8.91 16.16
CA ASN A 430 2.27 9.40 17.14
C ASN A 430 2.95 9.48 18.52
N PRO A 431 3.54 10.63 18.89
CA PRO A 431 4.53 10.68 19.97
C PRO A 431 3.95 10.39 21.37
N GLU A 432 2.72 10.82 21.65
CA GLU A 432 2.07 10.58 22.93
C GLU A 432 1.26 9.28 23.00
N LEU A 433 1.25 8.49 21.92
CA LEU A 433 0.48 7.25 21.86
C LEU A 433 1.05 6.21 22.80
N ALA A 434 0.24 5.81 23.77
CA ALA A 434 0.66 4.90 24.83
C ALA A 434 0.10 3.48 24.70
N VAL A 435 -1.15 3.36 24.26
CA VAL A 435 -1.93 2.12 24.33
C VAL A 435 -2.73 1.92 23.06
N ILE A 436 -2.69 0.70 22.51
CA ILE A 436 -3.57 0.25 21.43
C ILE A 436 -4.28 -1.02 21.89
N GLN A 437 -5.59 -1.09 21.65
CA GLN A 437 -6.44 -2.21 22.05
C GLN A 437 -7.25 -2.76 20.88
N PHE A 438 -7.10 -4.05 20.61
CA PHE A 438 -7.82 -4.82 19.61
C PHE A 438 -8.56 -6.02 20.23
N PRO A 439 -9.63 -5.80 21.01
CA PRO A 439 -10.32 -6.85 21.75
C PRO A 439 -10.94 -7.96 20.90
N ASP A 440 -11.27 -7.77 19.63
CA ASP A 440 -12.04 -8.77 18.84
C ASP A 440 -11.38 -9.16 17.51
N ILE A 441 -10.13 -8.74 17.28
CA ILE A 441 -9.47 -8.88 15.98
C ILE A 441 -9.14 -10.34 15.68
N LEU A 442 -9.39 -10.75 14.44
CA LEU A 442 -9.02 -12.06 13.91
C LEU A 442 -8.02 -11.95 12.76
N ASN A 443 -8.16 -10.94 11.89
CA ASN A 443 -7.33 -10.83 10.69
C ASN A 443 -6.85 -9.39 10.42
N PHE A 444 -5.59 -9.27 10.03
CA PHE A 444 -5.02 -8.10 9.35
C PHE A 444 -4.58 -8.48 7.92
N GLY A 445 -4.53 -7.49 7.03
CA GLY A 445 -3.69 -7.54 5.81
C GLY A 445 -2.23 -7.58 6.23
N SER A 446 -1.56 -6.44 6.24
CA SER A 446 -0.28 -6.24 6.95
C SER A 446 -0.46 -5.40 8.21
N PHE A 447 0.43 -5.55 9.19
CA PHE A 447 0.48 -4.70 10.39
C PHE A 447 1.84 -4.01 10.47
N ARG A 448 1.85 -2.68 10.39
CA ARG A 448 3.07 -1.86 10.45
C ARG A 448 2.99 -0.82 11.57
N LEU A 449 3.92 -0.90 12.51
CA LEU A 449 4.21 0.13 13.51
C LEU A 449 5.57 0.74 13.19
N SER A 450 5.64 2.04 12.95
CA SER A 450 6.89 2.71 12.52
C SER A 450 7.02 4.12 13.09
N GLY A 451 8.18 4.76 12.97
CA GLY A 451 8.35 6.15 13.38
C GLY A 451 8.45 6.36 14.90
N ASN A 452 8.13 7.57 15.37
CA ASN A 452 8.38 7.99 16.75
C ASN A 452 7.17 7.76 17.70
N HIS A 453 7.35 6.92 18.73
CA HIS A 453 6.31 6.50 19.68
C HIS A 453 6.83 6.36 21.14
N PRO A 454 7.48 7.39 21.73
CA PRO A 454 8.27 7.26 22.96
C PRO A 454 7.46 6.78 24.17
N LEU A 455 6.15 7.07 24.24
CA LEU A 455 5.28 6.66 25.34
C LEU A 455 4.60 5.29 25.13
N PHE A 456 4.82 4.65 23.98
CA PHE A 456 4.16 3.40 23.63
C PHE A 456 4.60 2.29 24.57
N ARG A 457 3.63 1.67 25.24
CA ARG A 457 3.88 0.66 26.28
C ARG A 457 2.99 -0.58 26.18
N ASP A 458 1.87 -0.52 25.48
CA ASP A 458 0.93 -1.63 25.44
C ASP A 458 0.26 -1.77 24.06
N LEU A 459 0.57 -2.88 23.39
CA LEU A 459 -0.20 -3.40 22.26
C LEU A 459 -1.02 -4.59 22.77
N ASN A 460 -2.26 -4.32 23.13
CA ASN A 460 -3.12 -5.32 23.69
C ASN A 460 -4.06 -5.90 22.63
N VAL A 461 -3.64 -7.03 22.07
CA VAL A 461 -4.49 -7.87 21.20
C VAL A 461 -5.28 -8.90 22.02
N ASN A 462 -5.15 -8.87 23.36
CA ASN A 462 -5.82 -9.82 24.24
C ASN A 462 -7.32 -9.60 24.21
N SER A 463 -8.03 -10.70 24.00
CA SER A 463 -9.46 -10.73 23.84
C SER A 463 -10.09 -11.52 24.97
N ASN A 464 -11.18 -11.02 25.55
CA ASN A 464 -12.06 -11.86 26.39
C ASN A 464 -12.99 -12.75 25.53
N ASN A 465 -12.90 -12.65 24.21
CA ASN A 465 -13.65 -13.43 23.26
C ASN A 465 -12.99 -14.81 23.11
N ASN A 466 -13.74 -15.84 23.49
CA ASN A 466 -13.28 -17.22 23.39
C ASN A 466 -12.81 -17.58 21.97
N ASN A 467 -13.43 -17.00 20.92
CA ASN A 467 -13.04 -17.28 19.55
C ASN A 467 -11.63 -16.78 19.23
N VAL A 468 -11.28 -15.54 19.62
CA VAL A 468 -9.93 -14.98 19.38
C VAL A 468 -8.89 -15.74 20.19
N GLN A 469 -9.21 -16.12 21.44
CA GLN A 469 -8.32 -16.96 22.25
C GLN A 469 -8.09 -18.35 21.65
N THR A 470 -9.08 -18.92 20.94
CA THR A 470 -8.97 -20.25 20.30
C THR A 470 -8.39 -20.22 18.89
N LEU A 471 -8.67 -19.19 18.09
CA LEU A 471 -8.29 -19.12 16.68
C LEU A 471 -6.93 -18.46 16.49
N GLY A 472 -6.56 -17.53 17.38
CA GLY A 472 -5.42 -16.64 17.20
C GLY A 472 -5.69 -15.55 16.16
N VAL A 473 -4.75 -14.62 16.04
CA VAL A 473 -4.76 -13.53 15.06
C VAL A 473 -3.90 -13.90 13.86
N ASN A 474 -4.45 -13.75 12.66
CA ASN A 474 -3.75 -13.95 11.40
C ASN A 474 -3.38 -12.61 10.78
N ILE A 475 -2.17 -12.53 10.24
CA ILE A 475 -1.68 -11.41 9.45
C ILE A 475 -1.39 -11.99 8.06
N ALA A 476 -2.11 -11.56 7.04
CA ALA A 476 -1.99 -12.13 5.69
C ALA A 476 -0.69 -11.73 4.98
N GLY A 477 -0.16 -10.54 5.27
CA GLY A 477 1.13 -10.02 4.81
C GLY A 477 2.13 -9.89 5.95
N ASP A 478 2.83 -8.75 6.00
CA ASP A 478 3.94 -8.54 6.92
C ASP A 478 3.49 -8.07 8.30
N LEU A 479 4.22 -8.50 9.33
CA LEU A 479 4.24 -7.88 10.65
C LEU A 479 5.54 -7.10 10.80
N SER A 480 5.45 -5.77 10.73
CA SER A 480 6.61 -4.89 10.82
C SER A 480 6.50 -3.93 12.02
N ILE A 481 7.49 -3.96 12.90
CA ILE A 481 7.66 -3.00 14.00
C ILE A 481 9.05 -2.41 13.88
N THR A 482 9.12 -1.15 13.47
CA THR A 482 10.38 -0.43 13.20
C THR A 482 10.44 0.87 13.99
N SER A 483 11.62 1.28 14.45
CA SER A 483 11.81 2.63 15.02
C SER A 483 13.10 3.28 14.52
N PRO A 484 13.06 4.52 14.00
CA PRO A 484 14.22 5.21 13.46
C PRO A 484 15.11 5.90 14.52
N GLY A 485 14.87 5.74 15.83
CA GLY A 485 15.66 6.44 16.86
C GLY A 485 15.45 5.94 18.29
N THR A 486 15.33 6.85 19.28
CA THR A 486 14.93 6.54 20.67
C THR A 486 13.44 6.21 20.78
N GLY A 487 12.83 5.70 19.70
CA GLY A 487 11.39 5.81 19.42
C GLY A 487 10.47 5.07 20.38
N PHE A 488 11.00 4.23 21.28
CA PHE A 488 10.23 3.59 22.33
C PHE A 488 11.02 3.68 23.66
N THR A 489 10.83 4.73 24.45
CA THR A 489 11.58 4.93 25.71
C THR A 489 10.76 4.61 26.97
N GLY A 490 9.45 4.36 26.83
CA GLY A 490 8.49 4.35 27.93
C GLY A 490 7.94 3.00 28.42
N ALA A 491 8.36 1.83 27.90
CA ALA A 491 7.69 0.57 28.25
C ALA A 491 8.38 -0.19 29.41
N SER A 492 7.64 -0.42 30.49
CA SER A 492 8.00 -1.39 31.53
C SER A 492 7.28 -2.74 31.38
N ASP A 493 6.46 -2.91 30.35
CA ASP A 493 5.67 -4.12 30.14
C ASP A 493 5.77 -4.62 28.69
N ALA A 494 5.87 -5.93 28.54
CA ALA A 494 6.08 -6.65 27.29
C ALA A 494 5.12 -6.24 26.16
N LEU A 495 5.60 -6.21 24.92
CA LEU A 495 4.74 -6.25 23.73
C LEU A 495 3.99 -7.59 23.74
N LYS A 496 2.68 -7.57 23.99
CA LYS A 496 1.87 -8.79 24.19
C LYS A 496 1.24 -9.27 22.89
N LEU A 497 2.07 -9.73 21.95
CA LEU A 497 1.63 -10.36 20.70
C LEU A 497 1.28 -11.85 20.85
N PHE A 498 0.97 -12.32 22.05
CA PHE A 498 0.82 -13.73 22.39
C PHE A 498 -0.23 -14.50 21.56
N LEU A 499 -1.22 -13.79 21.02
CA LEU A 499 -2.30 -14.37 20.23
C LEU A 499 -2.02 -14.37 18.72
N VAL A 500 -0.94 -13.76 18.23
CA VAL A 500 -0.58 -13.86 16.81
C VAL A 500 -0.21 -15.30 16.50
N ARG A 501 -0.88 -15.88 15.50
CA ARG A 501 -0.77 -17.29 15.13
C ARG A 501 -0.12 -17.48 13.76
N ASN A 502 -0.49 -16.70 12.77
CA ASN A 502 0.04 -16.83 11.42
C ASN A 502 0.45 -15.47 10.87
N ILE A 503 1.61 -15.42 10.23
CA ILE A 503 2.11 -14.27 9.46
C ILE A 503 2.38 -14.78 8.05
N GLY A 504 1.67 -14.27 7.04
CA GLY A 504 1.81 -14.73 5.66
C GLY A 504 3.03 -14.17 4.93
N GLY A 505 3.52 -13.01 5.36
CA GLY A 505 4.75 -12.38 4.87
C GLY A 505 5.87 -12.38 5.92
N ASP A 506 6.59 -11.26 6.00
CA ASP A 506 7.77 -11.12 6.85
C ASP A 506 7.43 -10.76 8.31
N LEU A 507 8.23 -11.25 9.25
CA LEU A 507 8.29 -10.78 10.63
C LEU A 507 9.51 -9.86 10.78
N ILE A 508 9.27 -8.55 10.82
CA ILE A 508 10.32 -7.52 10.87
C ILE A 508 10.22 -6.77 12.20
N LEU A 509 11.19 -6.94 13.08
CA LEU A 509 11.29 -6.26 14.37
C LEU A 509 12.65 -5.55 14.45
N GLU A 510 12.69 -4.27 14.11
CA GLU A 510 13.94 -3.53 13.96
C GLU A 510 13.94 -2.21 14.72
N ASN A 511 15.09 -1.84 15.31
CA ASN A 511 15.27 -0.53 15.92
C ASN A 511 16.61 0.08 15.48
N ALA A 512 16.64 1.40 15.37
CA ALA A 512 17.87 2.13 15.05
C ALA A 512 18.82 2.23 16.25
N THR A 513 18.33 2.07 17.49
CA THR A 513 19.16 2.11 18.71
C THR A 513 18.96 0.86 19.59
N PRO A 514 20.00 0.35 20.28
CA PRO A 514 19.91 -0.86 21.10
C PRO A 514 19.06 -0.76 22.38
N ASN A 515 18.47 0.41 22.66
CA ASN A 515 17.82 0.72 23.95
C ASN A 515 16.33 0.34 24.02
N ASN A 516 15.89 -0.68 23.28
CA ASN A 516 14.47 -0.94 23.11
C ASN A 516 13.86 -1.72 24.31
N PRO A 517 12.61 -1.41 24.74
CA PRO A 517 12.02 -1.97 25.95
C PRO A 517 11.10 -3.18 25.72
N PHE A 518 11.04 -3.77 24.52
CA PHE A 518 10.05 -4.81 24.20
C PHE A 518 10.56 -6.25 24.26
N ASN A 519 9.64 -7.12 24.63
CA ASN A 519 9.79 -8.56 24.71
C ASN A 519 9.35 -9.19 23.38
N VAL A 520 10.18 -10.05 22.78
CA VAL A 520 9.83 -10.80 21.56
C VAL A 520 9.36 -12.20 21.93
N PHE A 521 8.07 -12.33 22.26
CA PHE A 521 7.46 -13.59 22.69
C PHE A 521 6.19 -13.88 21.90
N PHE A 522 6.30 -14.82 20.97
CA PHE A 522 5.20 -15.28 20.11
C PHE A 522 4.80 -16.71 20.49
N ASN A 523 3.90 -16.82 21.47
CA ASN A 523 3.53 -18.14 22.01
C ASN A 523 2.71 -18.98 21.05
N SER A 524 1.76 -18.37 20.35
CA SER A 524 0.80 -19.08 19.49
C SER A 524 1.24 -19.16 18.02
N LEU A 525 2.40 -18.63 17.69
CA LEU A 525 2.87 -18.52 16.30
C LEU A 525 3.18 -19.91 15.73
N SER A 526 2.52 -20.25 14.62
CA SER A 526 2.63 -21.53 13.92
C SER A 526 3.10 -21.40 12.47
N LEU A 527 3.03 -20.20 11.87
CA LEU A 527 3.44 -19.95 10.48
C LEU A 527 4.09 -18.56 10.35
N VAL A 528 5.23 -18.51 9.66
CA VAL A 528 5.78 -17.29 9.05
C VAL A 528 6.11 -17.62 7.59
N GLY A 529 5.44 -16.96 6.65
CA GLY A 529 5.57 -17.26 5.21
C GLY A 529 6.76 -16.58 4.52
N GLY A 530 7.27 -15.48 5.09
CA GLY A 530 8.43 -14.74 4.61
C GLY A 530 9.64 -14.86 5.54
N ASP A 531 10.43 -13.79 5.65
CA ASP A 531 11.65 -13.72 6.45
C ASP A 531 11.39 -13.33 7.92
N ILE A 532 12.30 -13.74 8.82
CA ILE A 532 12.35 -13.29 10.21
C ILE A 532 13.56 -12.38 10.37
N SER A 533 13.35 -11.08 10.61
CA SER A 533 14.40 -10.10 10.90
C SER A 533 14.18 -9.50 12.29
N ILE A 534 15.13 -9.70 13.21
CA ILE A 534 15.11 -9.11 14.56
C ILE A 534 16.42 -8.37 14.80
N LYS A 535 16.38 -7.03 14.73
CA LYS A 535 17.56 -6.17 14.80
C LYS A 535 17.46 -5.11 15.89
N ASN A 536 18.41 -5.08 16.82
CA ASN A 536 18.47 -4.12 17.94
C ASN A 536 17.15 -3.99 18.74
N PHE A 537 16.34 -5.05 18.77
CA PHE A 537 14.94 -4.96 19.22
C PHE A 537 14.69 -5.66 20.55
N ALA A 538 15.35 -6.79 20.80
CA ALA A 538 15.00 -7.66 21.90
C ALA A 538 15.58 -7.19 23.24
N ARG A 539 14.71 -6.83 24.19
CA ARG A 539 15.06 -6.50 25.60
C ARG A 539 15.30 -7.72 26.48
N ASN A 540 14.66 -8.83 26.14
CA ASN A 540 14.64 -10.11 26.87
C ASN A 540 14.80 -11.25 25.85
N ASP A 541 14.77 -12.50 26.33
CA ASP A 541 14.85 -13.68 25.46
C ASP A 541 13.91 -13.58 24.24
N ILE A 542 14.43 -13.96 23.08
CA ILE A 542 13.66 -14.11 21.84
C ILE A 542 13.03 -15.50 21.86
N GLN A 543 11.70 -15.59 21.76
CA GLN A 543 10.98 -16.86 21.75
C GLN A 543 9.91 -16.90 20.64
N LEU A 544 10.14 -17.75 19.64
CA LEU A 544 9.24 -17.95 18.51
C LEU A 544 8.76 -19.42 18.45
N GLY A 545 7.44 -19.61 18.44
CA GLY A 545 6.82 -20.92 18.23
C GLY A 545 6.59 -21.75 19.49
N ASN A 546 6.40 -21.16 20.68
CA ASN A 546 6.29 -21.95 21.92
C ASN A 546 5.11 -22.96 21.96
N SER A 547 4.13 -22.85 21.06
CA SER A 547 3.00 -23.78 20.95
C SER A 547 3.26 -25.02 20.08
N GLY A 548 4.39 -25.09 19.36
CA GLY A 548 4.69 -26.22 18.48
C GLY A 548 5.85 -25.97 17.52
N VAL A 549 5.87 -26.70 16.41
CA VAL A 549 6.81 -26.44 15.31
C VAL A 549 6.27 -25.25 14.51
N LEU A 550 7.14 -24.28 14.26
CA LEU A 550 6.88 -23.14 13.39
C LEU A 550 7.12 -23.58 11.94
N ASP A 551 6.08 -23.55 11.12
CA ASP A 551 6.19 -23.75 9.67
C ASP A 551 6.85 -22.51 9.04
N PHE A 552 8.07 -22.66 8.56
CA PHE A 552 8.92 -21.57 8.11
C PHE A 552 9.97 -22.06 7.10
N ASN A 553 10.21 -21.28 6.05
CA ASN A 553 11.27 -21.55 5.07
C ASN A 553 11.96 -20.26 4.56
N GLY A 554 11.88 -19.16 5.32
CA GLY A 554 12.54 -17.90 4.98
C GLY A 554 13.95 -17.77 5.55
N ASN A 555 14.51 -16.56 5.49
CA ASN A 555 15.77 -16.20 6.13
C ASN A 555 15.54 -15.80 7.60
N ILE A 556 16.44 -16.22 8.49
CA ILE A 556 16.45 -15.79 9.89
C ILE A 556 17.64 -14.85 10.08
N THR A 557 17.37 -13.60 10.43
CA THR A 557 18.39 -12.59 10.73
C THR A 557 18.23 -12.09 12.16
N LEU A 558 19.26 -12.30 12.99
CA LEU A 558 19.37 -11.73 14.34
C LEU A 558 20.59 -10.81 14.41
N GLU A 559 20.39 -9.53 14.71
CA GLU A 559 21.46 -8.53 14.67
C GLU A 559 21.42 -7.55 15.85
N GLY A 560 22.54 -7.28 16.50
CA GLY A 560 22.67 -6.24 17.53
C GLY A 560 21.71 -6.33 18.72
N ASN A 561 21.24 -7.53 19.08
CA ASN A 561 20.35 -7.76 20.20
C ASN A 561 21.14 -7.80 21.53
N GLU A 562 21.53 -6.62 22.02
CA GLU A 562 22.42 -6.42 23.17
C GLU A 562 21.80 -6.78 24.54
N MET A 563 20.47 -6.83 24.65
CA MET A 563 19.78 -7.08 25.92
C MET A 563 19.25 -8.51 26.08
N ALA A 564 19.11 -9.25 24.98
CA ALA A 564 18.61 -10.62 25.00
C ALA A 564 19.72 -11.62 25.36
N SER A 565 19.50 -12.42 26.40
CA SER A 565 20.45 -13.47 26.81
C SER A 565 20.25 -14.80 26.06
N ARG A 566 19.09 -15.03 25.47
CA ARG A 566 18.79 -16.29 24.77
C ARG A 566 17.84 -16.09 23.61
N ALA A 567 18.01 -16.88 22.55
CA ALA A 567 17.06 -17.00 21.45
C ALA A 567 16.61 -18.45 21.29
N ILE A 568 15.30 -18.69 21.23
CA ILE A 568 14.69 -19.99 20.96
C ILE A 568 13.75 -19.82 19.77
N ILE A 569 14.07 -20.46 18.64
CA ILE A 569 13.28 -20.40 17.41
C ILE A 569 12.95 -21.83 16.97
N ARG A 570 11.67 -22.21 17.09
CA ARG A 570 11.18 -23.57 16.79
C ARG A 570 10.84 -23.79 15.30
N ALA A 571 11.61 -23.23 14.38
CA ALA A 571 11.42 -23.40 12.94
C ALA A 571 11.67 -24.84 12.50
N ASN A 572 10.88 -25.38 11.57
CA ASN A 572 11.11 -26.68 10.92
C ASN A 572 12.29 -26.65 9.93
N SER A 573 12.36 -25.61 9.11
CA SER A 573 13.39 -25.40 8.09
C SER A 573 13.79 -23.93 8.03
N ALA A 574 14.85 -23.58 7.32
CA ALA A 574 15.18 -22.19 6.99
C ALA A 574 15.87 -22.11 5.62
N ASN A 575 15.74 -20.97 4.95
CA ASN A 575 16.53 -20.69 3.75
C ASN A 575 17.97 -20.31 4.12
N SER A 576 18.15 -19.43 5.09
CA SER A 576 19.46 -19.07 5.65
C SER A 576 19.33 -18.63 7.10
N ILE A 577 20.40 -18.77 7.89
CA ILE A 577 20.45 -18.28 9.27
C ILE A 577 21.68 -17.37 9.41
N SER A 578 21.44 -16.11 9.76
CA SER A 578 22.47 -15.09 9.98
C SER A 578 22.30 -14.48 11.35
N ILE A 579 23.23 -14.77 12.25
CA ILE A 579 23.29 -14.19 13.60
C ILE A 579 24.61 -13.43 13.70
N THR A 580 24.55 -12.14 13.39
CA THR A 580 25.72 -11.31 13.21
C THR A 580 25.68 -10.10 14.12
N SER A 581 26.86 -9.59 14.47
CA SER A 581 26.98 -8.31 15.17
C SER A 581 27.89 -7.37 14.38
N PRO A 582 27.37 -6.31 13.74
CA PRO A 582 28.19 -5.35 12.98
C PRO A 582 28.87 -4.29 13.87
N ASN A 583 28.48 -4.19 15.14
CA ASN A 583 28.89 -3.14 16.08
C ASN A 583 29.69 -3.71 17.27
N ALA A 584 30.55 -2.87 17.87
CA ALA A 584 31.44 -3.23 18.96
C ALA A 584 30.73 -3.65 20.27
N LEU A 585 29.40 -3.50 20.34
CA LEU A 585 28.58 -3.86 21.50
C LEU A 585 28.04 -5.30 21.42
N GLY A 586 28.03 -5.96 20.25
CA GLY A 586 27.71 -7.40 20.17
C GLY A 586 26.22 -7.74 20.13
N ASN A 587 25.86 -8.95 19.69
CA ASN A 587 24.70 -9.65 20.29
C ASN A 587 25.11 -10.12 21.69
N ASN A 588 24.22 -10.02 22.68
CA ASN A 588 24.45 -10.55 24.04
C ASN A 588 23.80 -11.93 24.27
N LEU A 589 23.49 -12.62 23.17
CA LEU A 589 22.85 -13.93 23.17
C LEU A 589 23.83 -14.98 23.72
N ALA A 590 23.71 -15.35 24.99
CA ALA A 590 24.48 -16.42 25.61
C ALA A 590 24.07 -17.81 25.09
N THR A 591 22.81 -17.99 24.72
CA THR A 591 22.33 -19.27 24.19
C THR A 591 21.44 -19.06 22.96
N VAL A 592 21.67 -19.84 21.91
CA VAL A 592 20.82 -19.89 20.72
C VAL A 592 20.33 -21.33 20.53
N GLU A 593 19.02 -21.50 20.39
CA GLU A 593 18.37 -22.82 20.30
C GLU A 593 17.43 -22.87 19.09
N PHE A 594 17.63 -23.88 18.25
CA PHE A 594 16.79 -24.26 17.12
C PHE A 594 16.34 -25.73 17.30
N PRO A 595 15.43 -26.01 18.25
CA PRO A 595 15.14 -27.38 18.70
C PRO A 595 14.37 -28.25 17.70
N GLU A 596 13.76 -27.63 16.69
CA GLU A 596 12.91 -28.31 15.69
C GLU A 596 13.49 -28.23 14.26
N LEU A 597 14.65 -27.57 14.09
CA LEU A 597 15.23 -27.28 12.78
C LEU A 597 15.86 -28.54 12.19
N THR A 598 15.37 -28.97 11.02
CA THR A 598 15.86 -30.17 10.33
C THR A 598 16.76 -29.87 9.14
N SER A 599 16.58 -28.72 8.48
CA SER A 599 17.33 -28.39 7.27
C SER A 599 17.49 -26.88 7.07
N VAL A 600 18.66 -26.47 6.55
CA VAL A 600 18.92 -25.12 6.06
C VAL A 600 19.36 -25.19 4.59
N THR A 601 18.70 -24.44 3.72
CA THR A 601 18.94 -24.55 2.26
C THR A 601 20.27 -23.93 1.84
N ASN A 602 20.59 -22.73 2.33
CA ASN A 602 21.88 -22.06 2.11
C ASN A 602 22.77 -22.29 3.33
N GLY A 603 23.38 -21.23 3.87
CA GLY A 603 24.31 -21.34 5.00
C GLY A 603 23.71 -21.00 6.37
N ILE A 604 24.45 -21.43 7.39
CA ILE A 604 24.32 -20.96 8.77
C ILE A 604 25.55 -20.11 9.08
N THR A 605 25.36 -18.86 9.50
CA THR A 605 26.45 -17.95 9.84
C THR A 605 26.21 -17.31 11.20
N LEU A 606 27.05 -17.64 12.18
CA LEU A 606 27.11 -16.99 13.48
C LEU A 606 28.45 -16.27 13.58
N ASN A 607 28.44 -14.95 13.46
CA ASN A 607 29.65 -14.13 13.41
C ASN A 607 29.70 -13.05 14.50
N ASN A 608 30.82 -12.97 15.21
CA ASN A 608 31.12 -11.94 16.21
C ASN A 608 30.12 -11.88 17.39
N ASN A 609 29.64 -13.03 17.87
CA ASN A 609 28.75 -13.09 19.03
C ASN A 609 29.56 -13.40 20.30
N ALA A 610 30.24 -12.38 20.85
CA ALA A 610 31.17 -12.54 21.97
C ALA A 610 30.53 -13.09 23.26
N ALA A 611 29.22 -12.97 23.45
CA ALA A 611 28.50 -13.49 24.61
C ALA A 611 28.04 -14.94 24.47
N LEU A 612 28.00 -15.49 23.24
CA LEU A 612 27.43 -16.80 22.95
C LEU A 612 28.26 -17.89 23.59
N THR A 613 27.69 -18.65 24.53
CA THR A 613 28.34 -19.81 25.17
C THR A 613 27.86 -21.14 24.61
N THR A 614 26.62 -21.19 24.11
CA THR A 614 25.99 -22.44 23.68
C THR A 614 25.12 -22.25 22.45
N LEU A 615 25.33 -23.09 21.43
CA LEU A 615 24.45 -23.27 20.29
C LEU A 615 23.79 -24.66 20.37
N LYS A 616 22.46 -24.75 20.20
CA LYS A 616 21.73 -26.03 20.19
C LYS A 616 20.89 -26.19 18.94
N ILE A 617 21.18 -27.21 18.15
CA ILE A 617 20.46 -27.54 16.91
C ILE A 617 20.30 -29.07 16.79
N PRO A 618 19.66 -29.75 17.76
CA PRO A 618 19.74 -31.20 17.96
C PRO A 618 19.01 -32.07 16.92
N LYS A 619 18.40 -31.48 15.88
CA LYS A 619 17.66 -32.20 14.82
C LYS A 619 18.14 -31.88 13.41
N LEU A 620 19.19 -31.08 13.27
CA LEU A 620 19.69 -30.62 11.97
C LEU A 620 20.29 -31.77 11.18
N ALA A 621 19.71 -32.09 10.02
CA ALA A 621 20.26 -33.12 9.13
C ALA A 621 21.14 -32.52 8.03
N THR A 622 20.74 -31.38 7.44
CA THR A 622 21.40 -30.84 6.24
C THR A 622 21.56 -29.31 6.26
N VAL A 623 22.70 -28.81 5.79
CA VAL A 623 22.97 -27.41 5.46
C VAL A 623 23.52 -27.36 4.03
N GLY A 624 22.78 -26.78 3.07
CA GLY A 624 23.21 -26.79 1.66
C GLY A 624 24.42 -25.90 1.36
N GLY A 625 24.68 -24.88 2.19
CA GLY A 625 25.86 -24.02 2.14
C GLY A 625 26.79 -24.20 3.36
N PRO A 626 27.70 -23.24 3.63
CA PRO A 626 28.66 -23.37 4.72
C PRO A 626 28.00 -23.22 6.10
N PHE A 627 28.45 -24.04 7.05
CA PHE A 627 28.22 -23.85 8.47
C PHE A 627 29.40 -23.03 9.05
N THR A 628 29.15 -21.74 9.29
CA THR A 628 30.16 -20.78 9.75
C THR A 628 29.93 -20.35 11.20
N LEU A 629 30.92 -20.64 12.04
CA LEU A 629 31.06 -20.13 13.41
C LEU A 629 32.36 -19.31 13.48
N SER A 630 32.23 -17.99 13.45
CA SER A 630 33.39 -17.07 13.42
C SER A 630 33.35 -16.05 14.56
N GLY A 631 34.46 -15.87 15.28
CA GLY A 631 34.62 -14.80 16.26
C GLY A 631 33.69 -14.91 17.47
N ASN A 632 33.17 -16.09 17.79
CA ASN A 632 32.31 -16.34 18.96
C ASN A 632 33.19 -16.77 20.14
N THR A 633 33.95 -15.85 20.71
CA THR A 633 35.05 -16.14 21.65
C THR A 633 34.62 -16.85 22.94
N ALA A 634 33.37 -16.67 23.39
CA ALA A 634 32.81 -17.34 24.57
C ALA A 634 32.19 -18.72 24.28
N LEU A 635 32.05 -19.11 23.00
CA LEU A 635 31.33 -20.32 22.60
C LEU A 635 32.08 -21.54 23.11
N ALA A 636 31.42 -22.35 23.93
CA ALA A 636 32.03 -23.52 24.56
C ALA A 636 31.42 -24.84 24.09
N THR A 637 30.14 -24.82 23.69
CA THR A 637 29.38 -26.03 23.33
C THR A 637 28.51 -25.78 22.11
N VAL A 638 28.54 -26.72 21.17
CA VAL A 638 27.68 -26.78 19.99
C VAL A 638 27.01 -28.16 20.01
N ASP A 639 25.71 -28.18 20.31
CA ASP A 639 24.89 -29.39 20.42
C ASP A 639 24.22 -29.66 19.07
N VAL A 640 24.78 -30.61 18.31
CA VAL A 640 24.29 -31.10 17.02
C VAL A 640 23.82 -32.56 17.17
N PRO A 641 23.01 -33.10 16.23
CA PRO A 641 22.52 -34.46 16.33
C PRO A 641 23.65 -35.50 16.20
N SER A 642 23.55 -36.55 17.02
CA SER A 642 24.47 -37.70 16.99
C SER A 642 24.41 -38.54 15.71
N ASP A 643 23.36 -38.38 14.91
CA ASP A 643 23.20 -39.06 13.62
C ASP A 643 23.98 -38.34 12.48
N GLY A 644 24.62 -37.22 12.80
CA GLY A 644 25.45 -36.42 11.90
C GLY A 644 24.70 -35.31 11.13
N VAL A 645 25.48 -34.35 10.63
CA VAL A 645 25.04 -33.17 9.86
C VAL A 645 25.79 -33.15 8.53
N THR A 646 25.07 -33.19 7.41
CA THR A 646 25.66 -32.97 6.08
C THR A 646 25.71 -31.47 5.77
N THR A 647 26.87 -30.90 5.45
CA THR A 647 27.05 -29.46 5.22
C THR A 647 27.88 -29.16 3.96
N GLY A 648 27.59 -28.05 3.27
CA GLY A 648 28.33 -27.55 2.11
C GLY A 648 29.63 -26.80 2.45
N GLY A 649 30.24 -27.13 3.60
CA GLY A 649 31.45 -26.50 4.15
C GLY A 649 31.34 -26.34 5.66
N LEU A 650 32.47 -26.37 6.37
CA LEU A 650 32.55 -26.14 7.82
C LEU A 650 33.66 -25.14 8.12
N VAL A 651 33.28 -24.00 8.71
CA VAL A 651 34.19 -22.91 9.04
C VAL A 651 34.10 -22.61 10.53
N LEU A 652 35.16 -22.96 11.26
CA LEU A 652 35.33 -22.73 12.69
C LEU A 652 36.51 -21.79 12.90
N THR A 653 36.25 -20.49 13.06
CA THR A 653 37.31 -19.49 13.18
C THR A 653 37.18 -18.65 14.45
N ASP A 654 38.29 -18.46 15.18
CA ASP A 654 38.38 -17.56 16.34
C ASP A 654 37.34 -17.82 17.46
N ASN A 655 36.98 -19.09 17.72
CA ASN A 655 36.12 -19.49 18.83
C ASN A 655 36.97 -19.99 20.00
N SER A 656 37.67 -19.06 20.68
CA SER A 656 38.72 -19.39 21.66
C SER A 656 38.31 -20.33 22.80
N ASN A 657 37.04 -20.32 23.22
CA ASN A 657 36.54 -21.19 24.30
C ASN A 657 35.95 -22.52 23.81
N LEU A 658 35.90 -22.74 22.50
CA LEU A 658 35.37 -23.97 21.94
C LEU A 658 36.34 -25.10 22.33
N THR A 659 35.84 -26.05 23.11
CA THR A 659 36.57 -27.26 23.51
C THR A 659 36.08 -28.43 22.65
N GLY A 660 36.52 -29.66 22.92
CA GLY A 660 36.06 -30.86 22.21
C GLY A 660 34.59 -31.25 22.41
N GLY A 661 33.71 -30.29 22.75
CA GLY A 661 32.25 -30.47 22.79
C GLY A 661 31.57 -30.28 21.43
N LEU A 662 32.34 -30.26 20.35
CA LEU A 662 31.89 -30.39 18.97
C LEU A 662 32.65 -31.58 18.39
N ASP A 663 31.93 -32.66 18.09
CA ASP A 663 32.51 -33.85 17.48
C ASP A 663 32.55 -33.65 15.96
N LEU A 664 33.73 -33.66 15.36
CA LEU A 664 33.87 -33.50 13.92
C LEU A 664 33.41 -34.75 13.16
N GLU A 665 33.33 -35.92 13.81
CA GLU A 665 32.77 -37.14 13.19
C GLU A 665 31.26 -37.00 12.91
N GLU A 666 30.58 -36.09 13.61
CA GLU A 666 29.18 -35.77 13.37
C GLU A 666 29.00 -34.83 12.15
N PHE A 667 30.04 -34.50 11.38
CA PHE A 667 29.93 -33.66 10.19
C PHE A 667 30.36 -34.41 8.93
N THR A 668 29.51 -34.39 7.91
CA THR A 668 29.83 -34.86 6.57
C THR A 668 29.84 -33.67 5.61
N LEU A 669 30.97 -33.45 4.93
CA LEU A 669 31.10 -32.36 3.97
C LEU A 669 30.66 -32.84 2.58
N SER A 670 29.52 -32.34 2.09
CA SER A 670 29.03 -32.67 0.74
C SER A 670 29.73 -31.87 -0.36
N SER A 671 30.31 -30.73 0.00
CA SER A 671 31.06 -29.81 -0.85
C SER A 671 31.77 -28.77 0.04
N GLY A 672 32.72 -27.99 -0.51
CA GLY A 672 33.29 -26.82 0.17
C GLY A 672 34.41 -27.13 1.18
N ASP A 673 34.97 -26.06 1.77
CA ASP A 673 36.17 -26.14 2.60
C ASP A 673 35.90 -26.56 4.05
N LEU A 674 36.86 -27.25 4.65
CA LEU A 674 37.01 -27.41 6.11
C LEU A 674 38.07 -26.42 6.60
N THR A 675 37.64 -25.37 7.29
CA THR A 675 38.54 -24.37 7.87
C THR A 675 38.42 -24.35 9.39
N ILE A 676 39.50 -24.70 10.09
CA ILE A 676 39.59 -24.63 11.56
C ILE A 676 40.80 -23.78 11.94
N SER A 677 40.56 -22.53 12.37
CA SER A 677 41.66 -21.64 12.72
C SER A 677 41.41 -20.74 13.92
N GLY A 678 42.44 -20.50 14.74
CA GLY A 678 42.33 -19.55 15.86
C GLY A 678 41.48 -20.04 17.04
N ASN A 679 41.11 -21.32 17.09
CA ASN A 679 40.35 -21.92 18.19
C ASN A 679 41.31 -22.46 19.25
N THR A 680 41.83 -21.57 20.10
CA THR A 680 42.98 -21.85 20.99
C THR A 680 42.78 -22.96 22.03
N ASN A 681 41.54 -23.36 22.32
CA ASN A 681 41.21 -24.45 23.26
C ASN A 681 40.62 -25.70 22.56
N PHE A 682 40.50 -25.70 21.23
CA PHE A 682 39.92 -26.80 20.48
C PHE A 682 40.98 -27.88 20.22
N SER A 683 40.74 -29.09 20.73
CA SER A 683 41.67 -30.24 20.71
C SER A 683 41.07 -31.51 20.09
N ALA A 684 39.84 -31.46 19.60
CA ALA A 684 39.14 -32.59 18.98
C ALA A 684 39.35 -32.61 17.46
N CYS A 685 40.59 -32.80 17.01
CA CYS A 685 40.94 -32.92 15.58
C CYS A 685 41.44 -34.32 15.19
N CYS A 686 41.47 -35.28 16.12
CA CYS A 686 41.95 -36.64 15.82
C CYS A 686 41.06 -37.39 14.82
N SER A 687 39.83 -36.93 14.58
CA SER A 687 38.95 -37.44 13.52
C SER A 687 39.24 -36.84 12.14
N ILE A 688 40.17 -35.88 12.04
CA ILE A 688 40.73 -35.42 10.76
C ILE A 688 41.83 -36.40 10.37
N ASP A 689 41.42 -37.52 9.77
CA ASP A 689 42.32 -38.51 9.20
C ASP A 689 42.56 -38.27 7.70
N CYS A 690 43.39 -39.13 7.11
CA CYS A 690 43.74 -39.04 5.69
C CYS A 690 42.54 -39.35 4.78
N ASP A 691 41.60 -40.19 5.23
CA ASP A 691 40.42 -40.58 4.46
C ASP A 691 39.42 -39.42 4.37
N LEU A 692 39.19 -38.71 5.48
CA LEU A 692 38.37 -37.50 5.53
C LEU A 692 39.01 -36.38 4.70
N GLN A 693 40.33 -36.20 4.80
CA GLN A 693 41.04 -35.20 4.00
C GLN A 693 40.98 -35.50 2.50
N ALA A 694 41.15 -36.76 2.10
CA ALA A 694 41.00 -37.21 0.71
C ALA A 694 39.56 -36.99 0.22
N THR A 695 38.57 -37.37 1.01
CA THR A 695 37.15 -37.19 0.68
C THR A 695 36.79 -35.72 0.46
N ILE A 696 37.32 -34.81 1.28
CA ILE A 696 37.08 -33.35 1.13
C ILE A 696 37.73 -32.83 -0.16
N ASN A 697 38.95 -33.27 -0.46
CA ASN A 697 39.66 -32.87 -1.67
C ASN A 697 38.97 -33.41 -2.94
N ASP A 698 38.48 -34.65 -2.89
CA ASP A 698 37.73 -35.29 -3.99
C ASP A 698 36.40 -34.56 -4.26
N ASN A 699 35.78 -34.00 -3.22
CA ASN A 699 34.60 -33.13 -3.33
C ASN A 699 34.95 -31.68 -3.75
N GLY A 700 36.21 -31.39 -4.13
CA GLY A 700 36.67 -30.08 -4.59
C GLY A 700 36.90 -29.04 -3.49
N GLY A 701 36.90 -29.45 -2.22
CA GLY A 701 37.18 -28.59 -1.06
C GLY A 701 38.66 -28.63 -0.64
N SER A 702 39.01 -27.80 0.35
CA SER A 702 40.33 -27.79 0.97
C SER A 702 40.24 -27.90 2.49
N VAL A 703 41.24 -28.55 3.09
CA VAL A 703 41.39 -28.65 4.55
C VAL A 703 42.45 -27.67 5.03
N THR A 704 42.05 -26.71 5.87
CA THR A 704 42.92 -25.69 6.44
C THR A 704 42.84 -25.72 7.97
N VAL A 705 43.94 -26.11 8.63
CA VAL A 705 44.04 -26.16 10.10
C VAL A 705 45.28 -25.41 10.58
N PHE A 706 45.11 -24.35 11.37
CA PHE A 706 46.23 -23.60 11.95
C PHE A 706 45.86 -22.82 13.22
N ASN A 707 46.83 -22.56 14.10
CA ASN A 707 46.67 -21.71 15.29
C ASN A 707 45.56 -22.18 16.28
N ASN A 708 45.34 -23.49 16.44
CA ASN A 708 44.42 -24.07 17.44
C ASN A 708 45.20 -24.63 18.66
N ALA A 709 44.55 -25.43 19.52
CA ALA A 709 45.21 -26.05 20.68
C ALA A 709 46.24 -27.13 20.26
N ALA A 710 47.08 -27.56 21.20
CA ALA A 710 48.01 -28.67 20.97
C ALA A 710 47.26 -29.98 20.66
N GLY A 711 47.73 -30.73 19.67
CA GLY A 711 47.02 -31.83 19.01
C GLY A 711 46.08 -31.41 17.87
N CYS A 712 46.03 -30.11 17.56
CA CYS A 712 45.20 -29.48 16.52
C CYS A 712 45.90 -28.25 15.90
N ALA A 713 47.15 -27.95 16.24
CA ALA A 713 47.80 -26.67 15.91
C ALA A 713 48.13 -26.55 14.41
N SER A 714 48.26 -27.67 13.73
CA SER A 714 48.41 -27.81 12.28
C SER A 714 48.05 -29.25 11.88
N ILE A 715 47.94 -29.53 10.58
CA ILE A 715 47.75 -30.91 10.08
C ILE A 715 48.86 -31.86 10.56
N VAL A 716 50.08 -31.35 10.72
CA VAL A 716 51.24 -32.12 11.20
C VAL A 716 51.10 -32.49 12.69
N ASP A 717 50.56 -31.58 13.50
CA ASP A 717 50.38 -31.79 14.95
C ASP A 717 49.33 -32.87 15.25
N ILE A 718 48.31 -33.01 14.39
CA ILE A 718 47.28 -34.05 14.49
C ILE A 718 47.89 -35.43 14.29
N ALA A 719 48.71 -35.60 13.24
CA ALA A 719 49.38 -36.86 12.93
C ALA A 719 50.30 -37.33 14.07
N GLU A 720 50.96 -36.41 14.78
CA GLU A 720 51.90 -36.75 15.87
C GLU A 720 51.24 -37.14 17.20
N THR A 721 49.99 -36.73 17.46
CA THR A 721 49.36 -36.86 18.79
C THR A 721 48.31 -37.96 18.92
N CYS A 722 47.78 -38.50 17.83
CA CYS A 722 46.62 -39.41 17.85
C CYS A 722 46.97 -40.93 17.73
N GLU A 723 48.25 -41.37 17.81
CA GLU A 723 48.66 -42.78 17.60
C GLU A 723 48.98 -43.63 18.88
N THR A 724 48.62 -44.93 18.87
CA THR A 724 49.20 -46.03 19.71
C THR A 724 49.29 -47.35 18.91
N ALA A 725 50.44 -48.04 18.83
CA ALA A 725 50.64 -49.23 17.94
C ALA A 725 51.06 -50.55 18.65
N GLU A 726 50.51 -51.70 18.20
CA GLU A 726 50.96 -53.12 18.42
C GLU A 726 50.83 -53.91 17.08
N VAL A 727 51.71 -54.90 16.80
CA VAL A 727 51.94 -55.49 15.44
C VAL A 727 51.49 -56.95 15.27
N VAL A 728 50.78 -57.28 14.18
CA VAL A 728 50.49 -58.64 13.65
C VAL A 728 50.73 -58.69 12.12
N CYS A 729 51.20 -59.81 11.54
CA CYS A 729 51.51 -59.94 10.10
C CYS A 729 50.42 -60.69 9.30
N GLY A 730 49.97 -60.10 8.17
CA GLY A 730 49.09 -60.72 7.15
C GLY A 730 49.82 -61.31 5.93
N ASP A 731 49.06 -61.84 4.96
CA ASP A 731 49.56 -62.44 3.71
C ASP A 731 50.04 -61.39 2.68
N VAL A 732 51.07 -61.72 1.87
CA VAL A 732 51.74 -60.77 0.93
C VAL A 732 51.39 -61.08 -0.53
N SER A 733 50.84 -60.10 -1.25
CA SER A 733 50.66 -60.11 -2.71
C SER A 733 51.58 -59.08 -3.38
N VAL A 734 51.98 -59.30 -4.63
CA VAL A 734 52.86 -58.39 -5.40
C VAL A 734 52.12 -57.90 -6.64
N ASN A 735 51.76 -56.61 -6.63
CA ASN A 735 51.25 -55.90 -7.80
C ASN A 735 52.40 -55.23 -8.54
N LEU A 736 52.43 -55.37 -9.87
CA LEU A 736 53.46 -54.79 -10.73
C LEU A 736 53.08 -53.35 -11.07
N SER A 737 53.13 -52.44 -10.11
CA SER A 737 52.57 -51.08 -10.27
C SER A 737 53.45 -50.10 -11.06
N ASP A 738 54.74 -50.35 -11.28
CA ASP A 738 55.57 -49.46 -12.10
C ASP A 738 56.65 -50.21 -12.90
N GLY A 739 56.57 -50.08 -14.22
CA GLY A 739 57.34 -50.85 -15.20
C GLY A 739 58.82 -50.48 -15.38
N ASP A 740 59.57 -50.22 -14.31
CA ASP A 740 61.04 -50.09 -14.43
C ASP A 740 61.77 -51.05 -13.49
N GLY A 741 62.76 -51.75 -14.04
CA GLY A 741 63.46 -52.88 -13.42
C GLY A 741 64.37 -52.48 -12.25
N THR A 742 63.77 -52.03 -11.14
CA THR A 742 64.46 -51.70 -9.90
C THR A 742 64.05 -52.63 -8.77
N THR A 743 65.07 -53.10 -8.05
CA THR A 743 65.03 -53.83 -6.77
C THR A 743 63.76 -53.55 -5.96
N ILE A 744 62.90 -54.56 -5.80
CA ILE A 744 61.71 -54.45 -4.94
C ILE A 744 62.16 -54.63 -3.48
N THR A 745 62.08 -53.55 -2.71
CA THR A 745 62.13 -53.62 -1.25
C THR A 745 60.81 -54.24 -0.79
N VAL A 746 60.87 -55.36 -0.07
CA VAL A 746 59.67 -55.96 0.53
C VAL A 746 59.31 -55.10 1.74
N GLU A 747 58.49 -54.08 1.54
CA GLU A 747 57.79 -53.44 2.64
C GLU A 747 56.65 -54.36 3.08
N ALA A 748 56.59 -54.63 4.39
CA ALA A 748 55.49 -55.38 4.97
C ALA A 748 54.22 -54.52 4.81
N THR A 749 53.39 -54.83 3.83
CA THR A 749 52.20 -54.04 3.43
C THR A 749 51.02 -54.12 4.39
N SER A 750 51.20 -54.59 5.61
CA SER A 750 50.20 -54.39 6.65
C SER A 750 50.82 -54.50 8.04
N LEU A 751 51.03 -53.35 8.67
CA LEU A 751 50.84 -53.23 10.10
C LEU A 751 49.39 -52.79 10.30
N GLU A 752 48.47 -53.76 10.41
CA GLU A 752 47.09 -53.48 10.81
C GLU A 752 47.04 -53.37 12.35
N ASP A 753 46.58 -52.22 12.86
CA ASP A 753 45.71 -52.22 14.04
C ASP A 753 44.32 -52.73 13.59
N GLN A 754 43.52 -53.24 14.51
CA GLN A 754 42.11 -53.61 14.32
C GLN A 754 41.22 -52.49 13.73
N ASN A 755 41.76 -51.27 13.50
CA ASN A 755 41.01 -50.09 13.06
C ASN A 755 41.54 -49.33 11.81
N GLY A 756 42.54 -49.82 11.05
CA GLY A 756 42.94 -49.20 9.76
C GLY A 756 44.45 -48.88 9.60
N PRO A 757 44.89 -48.36 8.42
CA PRO A 757 46.31 -48.24 8.06
C PRO A 757 47.04 -47.11 8.82
N LEU A 758 48.27 -47.38 9.26
CA LEU A 758 49.16 -46.43 9.95
C LEU A 758 49.72 -45.34 9.02
N LEU A 759 49.84 -44.12 9.55
CA LEU A 759 50.36 -42.89 8.96
C LEU A 759 51.79 -43.03 8.40
N THR A 760 51.93 -43.61 7.20
CA THR A 760 53.23 -43.66 6.51
C THR A 760 53.28 -42.74 5.28
N GLU A 761 52.15 -42.26 4.78
CA GLU A 761 52.13 -41.31 3.63
C GLU A 761 52.23 -39.83 4.02
N CYS A 762 52.19 -39.48 5.32
CA CYS A 762 52.31 -38.08 5.76
C CYS A 762 53.73 -37.63 6.16
N LEU A 763 54.70 -38.53 6.23
CA LEU A 763 56.10 -38.21 6.57
C LEU A 763 57.01 -38.99 5.62
N GLY A 764 57.52 -38.33 4.58
CA GLY A 764 58.32 -38.96 3.53
C GLY A 764 59.43 -39.90 4.03
N ASP A 765 59.44 -41.10 3.44
CA ASP A 765 60.44 -42.17 3.35
C ASP A 765 61.43 -42.41 4.51
N ASP A 766 61.33 -43.56 5.22
CA ASP A 766 62.50 -44.37 5.61
C ASP A 766 62.21 -45.81 6.17
N LEU A 767 62.98 -46.82 5.68
CA LEU A 767 63.38 -48.18 6.23
C LEU A 767 62.53 -49.48 5.91
N VAL A 768 63.01 -50.60 5.27
CA VAL A 768 63.92 -51.72 5.74
C VAL A 768 64.06 -52.90 4.69
N TYR A 769 65.13 -53.72 4.79
CA TYR A 769 65.68 -54.85 3.98
C TYR A 769 65.11 -56.31 4.18
N SER A 770 65.43 -57.26 3.26
CA SER A 770 65.18 -58.74 3.38
C SER A 770 66.47 -59.64 3.30
N PHE A 771 66.44 -60.87 3.87
CA PHE A 771 67.49 -61.90 3.82
C PHE A 771 66.92 -63.32 3.64
N ASP A 772 67.65 -64.22 2.95
CA ASP A 772 67.32 -65.66 2.88
C ASP A 772 67.94 -66.52 4.01
N ALA A 773 67.56 -67.80 4.06
CA ALA A 773 67.99 -68.77 5.10
C ALA A 773 69.50 -69.10 5.10
N ALA A 774 70.27 -68.58 4.14
CA ALA A 774 71.73 -68.71 4.09
C ALA A 774 72.45 -67.39 4.45
N GLY A 775 71.72 -66.33 4.83
CA GLY A 775 72.28 -65.05 5.24
C GLY A 775 72.96 -64.29 4.10
N THR A 776 72.60 -64.57 2.84
CA THR A 776 73.15 -63.86 1.67
C THR A 776 72.04 -63.13 0.93
N GLN A 777 72.21 -61.82 0.73
CA GLN A 777 71.24 -60.93 0.10
C GLN A 777 71.10 -61.27 -1.39
N THR A 778 69.90 -61.59 -1.87
CA THR A 778 69.62 -61.73 -3.32
C THR A 778 68.29 -61.07 -3.66
N SER A 779 68.34 -60.03 -4.51
CA SER A 779 67.16 -59.47 -5.18
C SER A 779 66.63 -60.50 -6.18
N ARG A 780 65.31 -60.73 -6.20
CA ARG A 780 64.62 -61.43 -7.29
C ARG A 780 63.65 -60.44 -7.91
N ASP A 781 63.86 -60.11 -9.18
CA ASP A 781 63.02 -59.17 -9.91
C ASP A 781 61.78 -59.91 -10.45
N PHE A 782 60.57 -59.32 -10.29
CA PHE A 782 59.32 -59.81 -10.87
C PHE A 782 58.92 -58.89 -12.05
N SER A 783 58.32 -59.44 -13.13
CA SER A 783 58.00 -58.68 -14.36
C SER A 783 56.62 -59.01 -14.94
N CYS A 784 56.09 -58.18 -15.86
CA CYS A 784 54.82 -58.44 -16.57
C CYS A 784 54.77 -59.81 -17.27
N ALA A 785 55.90 -60.49 -17.49
CA ALA A 785 55.94 -61.86 -18.04
C ALA A 785 55.60 -62.96 -17.02
N ASP A 786 55.57 -62.65 -15.72
CA ASP A 786 55.26 -63.59 -14.63
C ASP A 786 53.76 -63.59 -14.26
N ALA A 787 52.99 -62.63 -14.75
CA ALA A 787 51.53 -62.56 -14.59
C ALA A 787 50.87 -63.73 -15.34
N GLY A 788 50.40 -64.73 -14.59
CA GLY A 788 49.74 -65.94 -15.12
C GLY A 788 50.39 -67.29 -14.77
N ALA A 789 51.42 -67.35 -13.92
CA ALA A 789 52.05 -68.59 -13.48
C ALA A 789 52.01 -68.79 -11.94
N ASN A 790 51.76 -70.02 -11.50
CA ASN A 790 51.64 -70.44 -10.08
C ASN A 790 52.74 -69.86 -9.15
N GLY A 791 52.34 -69.24 -8.04
CA GLY A 791 53.13 -68.37 -7.14
C GLY A 791 54.37 -68.95 -6.42
N VAL A 792 55.14 -68.06 -5.77
CA VAL A 792 56.47 -68.30 -5.15
C VAL A 792 56.45 -68.02 -3.63
N ASN A 793 57.07 -68.85 -2.78
CA ASN A 793 57.10 -68.67 -1.30
C ASN A 793 58.30 -67.83 -0.78
N VAL A 794 58.09 -66.94 0.21
CA VAL A 794 59.12 -66.07 0.86
C VAL A 794 58.92 -65.97 2.40
N THR A 795 59.99 -65.77 3.18
CA THR A 795 60.00 -65.65 4.67
C THR A 795 60.61 -64.32 5.15
N LEU A 796 59.99 -63.62 6.12
CA LEU A 796 60.41 -62.28 6.62
C LEU A 796 60.70 -62.25 8.15
N TYR A 797 61.56 -61.32 8.60
CA TYR A 797 61.96 -61.11 10.01
C TYR A 797 61.90 -59.61 10.41
N VAL A 798 61.43 -59.28 11.62
CA VAL A 798 61.35 -57.89 12.13
C VAL A 798 62.26 -57.68 13.35
N ARG A 799 62.86 -56.49 13.52
CA ARG A 799 63.74 -56.14 14.68
C ARG A 799 63.27 -54.83 15.33
N GLY A 800 63.14 -54.81 16.66
CA GLY A 800 62.72 -53.61 17.42
C GLY A 800 63.81 -52.54 17.60
N PRO A 801 63.47 -51.36 18.19
CA PRO A 801 64.37 -50.21 18.26
C PRO A 801 65.62 -50.47 19.09
N ALA A 802 66.75 -49.97 18.60
CA ALA A 802 68.08 -49.92 19.20
C ALA A 802 68.32 -50.77 20.48
N GLY A 803 68.60 -52.07 20.30
CA GLY A 803 69.50 -52.81 21.21
C GLY A 803 69.02 -54.10 21.88
N THR A 804 67.84 -54.67 21.57
CA THR A 804 67.46 -56.00 22.10
C THR A 804 67.17 -57.02 20.99
N ALA A 805 67.43 -58.30 21.28
CA ALA A 805 67.43 -59.41 20.32
C ALA A 805 66.03 -59.70 19.75
N ALA A 806 66.00 -60.19 18.50
CA ALA A 806 64.83 -60.43 17.66
C ALA A 806 63.70 -61.21 18.33
N LEU A 807 62.46 -60.79 18.09
CA LEU A 807 61.25 -61.54 18.44
C LEU A 807 60.38 -61.66 17.17
N ALA A 808 60.22 -62.89 16.69
CA ALA A 808 59.32 -63.38 15.64
C ALA A 808 59.76 -63.30 14.16
N SER A 809 59.37 -64.36 13.43
CA SER A 809 59.55 -64.58 11.98
C SER A 809 58.27 -65.22 11.42
N CYS A 810 57.80 -64.79 10.25
CA CYS A 810 56.62 -65.34 9.56
C CYS A 810 56.93 -65.66 8.08
N ALA A 811 56.26 -66.65 7.47
CA ALA A 811 56.45 -67.09 6.09
C ALA A 811 55.12 -67.04 5.30
N THR A 812 55.13 -66.58 4.05
CA THR A 812 53.93 -66.40 3.18
C THR A 812 54.20 -66.72 1.69
N THR A 813 53.15 -66.74 0.87
CA THR A 813 53.15 -67.13 -0.57
C THR A 813 52.78 -65.93 -1.46
N VAL A 814 53.61 -65.61 -2.46
CA VAL A 814 53.44 -64.46 -3.36
C VAL A 814 52.73 -64.86 -4.67
N VAL A 815 51.64 -64.17 -5.00
CA VAL A 815 50.90 -64.22 -6.28
C VAL A 815 51.16 -62.92 -7.06
N VAL A 816 51.33 -63.02 -8.39
CA VAL A 816 51.59 -61.87 -9.30
C VAL A 816 50.42 -61.72 -10.28
N THR A 817 49.73 -60.58 -10.23
CA THR A 817 48.58 -60.20 -11.08
C THR A 817 48.80 -58.81 -11.69
N ASP A 818 48.18 -58.56 -12.85
CA ASP A 818 48.07 -57.22 -13.43
C ASP A 818 46.66 -56.67 -13.20
N ASP A 819 46.53 -55.82 -12.18
CA ASP A 819 45.29 -55.17 -11.74
C ASP A 819 45.35 -53.64 -11.88
N VAL A 820 46.40 -53.14 -12.52
CA VAL A 820 46.62 -51.72 -12.69
C VAL A 820 45.71 -51.24 -13.81
N LEU A 821 44.82 -50.31 -13.47
CA LEU A 821 43.98 -49.64 -14.45
C LEU A 821 44.87 -48.75 -15.34
N PRO A 822 44.59 -48.65 -16.65
CA PRO A 822 45.24 -47.65 -17.48
C PRO A 822 44.99 -46.25 -16.93
N VAL A 823 46.03 -45.44 -16.82
CA VAL A 823 45.92 -44.07 -16.32
C VAL A 823 45.71 -43.13 -17.52
N ILE A 824 44.54 -42.48 -17.55
CA ILE A 824 44.24 -41.42 -18.50
C ILE A 824 44.73 -40.10 -17.91
N THR A 825 45.63 -39.41 -18.61
CA THR A 825 46.06 -38.05 -18.27
C THR A 825 45.53 -37.09 -19.31
N LEU A 826 44.68 -36.14 -18.88
CA LEU A 826 44.22 -35.06 -19.74
C LEU A 826 45.39 -34.19 -20.18
N ASN A 827 45.52 -33.93 -21.48
CA ASN A 827 46.44 -32.90 -21.96
C ASN A 827 45.76 -31.55 -21.77
N GLY A 828 46.29 -30.68 -20.90
CA GLY A 828 45.66 -29.39 -20.56
C GLY A 828 44.66 -29.48 -19.40
N MET A 829 44.02 -28.36 -19.06
CA MET A 829 43.17 -28.22 -17.86
C MET A 829 41.91 -29.12 -17.91
N ALA A 830 41.44 -29.58 -16.74
CA ALA A 830 40.22 -30.39 -16.61
C ALA A 830 38.94 -29.54 -16.68
N MET A 831 39.02 -28.27 -16.27
CA MET A 831 38.01 -27.25 -16.51
C MET A 831 38.56 -26.23 -17.50
N MET A 832 37.78 -25.89 -18.52
CA MET A 832 38.14 -24.86 -19.49
C MET A 832 37.00 -23.89 -19.72
N ASP A 833 37.29 -22.60 -19.57
CA ASP A 833 36.40 -21.54 -20.00
C ASP A 833 36.66 -21.18 -21.45
N VAL A 834 35.62 -21.22 -22.27
CA VAL A 834 35.67 -20.86 -23.70
C VAL A 834 34.72 -19.68 -23.92
N PRO A 835 35.22 -18.51 -24.35
CA PRO A 835 34.34 -17.42 -24.73
C PRO A 835 33.45 -17.83 -25.91
N LEU A 836 32.17 -17.44 -25.90
CA LEU A 836 31.22 -17.77 -26.96
C LEU A 836 31.76 -17.47 -28.36
N ASN A 837 31.46 -18.37 -29.31
CA ASN A 837 31.86 -18.35 -30.72
C ASN A 837 33.37 -18.46 -30.97
N GLN A 838 34.19 -18.64 -29.92
CA GLN A 838 35.60 -18.96 -30.12
C GLN A 838 35.78 -20.44 -30.50
N PRO A 839 36.71 -20.75 -31.42
CA PRO A 839 36.97 -22.13 -31.78
C PRO A 839 37.54 -22.88 -30.59
N TYR A 840 36.90 -23.99 -30.23
CA TYR A 840 37.39 -24.94 -29.24
C TYR A 840 37.92 -26.19 -29.95
N THR A 841 39.11 -26.64 -29.57
CA THR A 841 39.66 -27.94 -29.98
C THR A 841 40.24 -28.59 -28.75
N ASP A 842 39.74 -29.78 -28.44
CA ASP A 842 40.20 -30.55 -27.30
C ASP A 842 41.67 -30.97 -27.48
N ALA A 843 42.47 -30.82 -26.43
CA ALA A 843 43.89 -31.15 -26.44
C ALA A 843 44.18 -32.66 -26.31
N GLY A 844 43.12 -33.48 -26.19
CA GLY A 844 43.16 -34.92 -26.04
C GLY A 844 43.53 -35.37 -24.63
N ALA A 845 43.78 -36.66 -24.51
CA ALA A 845 44.35 -37.30 -23.33
C ALA A 845 45.38 -38.34 -23.76
N THR A 846 46.43 -38.52 -22.95
CA THR A 846 47.36 -39.65 -23.10
C THR A 846 46.94 -40.78 -22.18
N VAL A 847 47.21 -42.03 -22.58
CA VAL A 847 46.97 -43.21 -21.75
C VAL A 847 48.30 -43.90 -21.52
N ALA A 848 48.60 -44.16 -20.25
CA ALA A 848 49.76 -44.93 -19.85
C ALA A 848 49.31 -46.16 -19.07
N ASP A 849 50.01 -47.26 -19.27
CA ASP A 849 49.76 -48.53 -18.60
C ASP A 849 51.10 -49.24 -18.38
N ASN A 850 51.19 -49.98 -17.29
CA ASN A 850 52.37 -50.69 -16.82
C ASN A 850 52.72 -51.91 -17.69
N CYS A 851 51.72 -52.65 -18.22
CA CYS A 851 51.95 -53.88 -18.97
C CYS A 851 51.46 -53.81 -20.44
N THR A 852 50.66 -52.81 -20.81
CA THR A 852 50.06 -52.64 -22.14
C THR A 852 50.52 -51.34 -22.83
N SER A 853 51.48 -51.44 -23.74
CA SER A 853 51.96 -50.27 -24.49
C SER A 853 51.05 -49.91 -25.69
N GLY A 854 50.83 -48.62 -25.95
CA GLY A 854 50.19 -48.11 -27.18
C GLY A 854 48.68 -47.84 -27.08
N LEU A 855 48.12 -47.80 -25.87
CA LEU A 855 46.72 -47.43 -25.63
C LEU A 855 46.43 -45.97 -26.04
N THR A 856 45.21 -45.73 -26.55
CA THR A 856 44.72 -44.39 -26.90
C THR A 856 43.36 -44.17 -26.27
N ALA A 857 43.13 -42.99 -25.69
CA ALA A 857 41.84 -42.64 -25.10
C ALA A 857 40.76 -42.48 -26.17
N THR A 858 39.55 -42.95 -25.87
CA THR A 858 38.34 -42.72 -26.68
C THR A 858 37.52 -41.61 -26.02
N THR A 859 37.23 -40.55 -26.78
CA THR A 859 36.45 -39.40 -26.31
C THR A 859 34.98 -39.52 -26.71
N ALA A 860 34.07 -39.31 -25.76
CA ALA A 860 32.64 -39.19 -25.97
C ALA A 860 32.15 -37.78 -25.56
N GLY A 861 31.15 -37.24 -26.27
CA GLY A 861 30.63 -35.89 -26.07
C GLY A 861 31.03 -34.92 -27.18
N SER A 862 30.45 -33.71 -27.16
CA SER A 862 30.78 -32.62 -28.09
C SER A 862 30.48 -31.27 -27.44
N VAL A 863 31.32 -30.27 -27.70
CA VAL A 863 31.12 -28.89 -27.22
C VAL A 863 30.49 -28.05 -28.32
N ASP A 864 29.33 -27.43 -28.03
CA ASP A 864 28.74 -26.43 -28.91
C ASP A 864 29.18 -25.02 -28.48
N VAL A 865 30.18 -24.47 -29.18
CA VAL A 865 30.73 -23.14 -28.89
C VAL A 865 29.79 -21.99 -29.27
N THR A 866 28.62 -22.27 -29.86
CA THR A 866 27.63 -21.25 -30.25
C THR A 866 26.53 -21.04 -29.22
N THR A 867 26.50 -21.85 -28.16
CA THR A 867 25.49 -21.78 -27.10
C THR A 867 26.19 -21.75 -25.73
N PRO A 868 26.01 -20.70 -24.89
CA PRO A 868 26.58 -20.68 -23.55
C PRO A 868 26.06 -21.83 -22.69
N GLY A 869 26.93 -22.35 -21.83
CA GLY A 869 26.62 -23.48 -20.96
C GLY A 869 27.79 -24.43 -20.77
N THR A 870 27.57 -25.45 -19.96
CA THR A 870 28.59 -26.43 -19.58
C THR A 870 28.47 -27.69 -20.44
N TYR A 871 29.59 -28.10 -21.05
CA TYR A 871 29.68 -29.30 -21.88
C TYR A 871 30.70 -30.28 -21.30
N THR A 872 30.31 -31.54 -21.16
CA THR A 872 31.18 -32.60 -20.63
C THR A 872 31.74 -33.46 -21.76
N LEU A 873 33.07 -33.64 -21.77
CA LEU A 873 33.77 -34.62 -22.59
C LEU A 873 34.29 -35.75 -21.69
N THR A 874 33.95 -36.99 -22.00
CA THR A 874 34.36 -38.16 -21.20
C THR A 874 35.42 -38.97 -21.96
N PHE A 875 36.55 -39.24 -21.31
CA PHE A 875 37.66 -40.02 -21.87
C PHE A 875 37.71 -41.41 -21.24
N THR A 876 37.79 -42.45 -22.07
CA THR A 876 37.81 -43.86 -21.64
C THR A 876 38.91 -44.65 -22.32
N ALA A 877 39.46 -45.67 -21.65
CA ALA A 877 40.45 -46.60 -22.19
C ALA A 877 40.33 -47.97 -21.49
N THR A 878 40.76 -49.05 -22.17
CA THR A 878 40.76 -50.42 -21.62
C THR A 878 42.01 -51.14 -22.12
N ASP A 879 42.73 -51.82 -21.23
CA ASP A 879 43.94 -52.58 -21.57
C ASP A 879 43.67 -54.00 -22.10
N ASP A 880 44.75 -54.76 -22.35
CA ASP A 880 44.70 -56.15 -22.81
C ASP A 880 44.36 -57.16 -21.69
N ALA A 881 44.55 -56.77 -20.41
CA ALA A 881 44.11 -57.53 -19.22
C ALA A 881 42.62 -57.32 -18.89
N ASN A 882 41.95 -56.45 -19.66
CA ASN A 882 40.55 -56.08 -19.59
C ASN A 882 40.18 -55.19 -18.38
N ASN A 883 41.17 -54.48 -17.83
CA ASN A 883 41.02 -53.41 -16.85
C ASN A 883 40.58 -52.12 -17.57
N ALA A 884 39.47 -51.54 -17.12
CA ALA A 884 38.94 -50.30 -17.70
C ALA A 884 39.40 -49.11 -16.86
N ALA A 885 40.06 -48.14 -17.50
CA ALA A 885 40.43 -46.89 -16.86
C ALA A 885 39.21 -46.21 -16.24
N THR A 886 39.38 -45.60 -15.07
CA THR A 886 38.38 -44.68 -14.52
C THR A 886 38.14 -43.57 -15.55
N PRO A 887 36.89 -43.33 -15.99
CA PRO A 887 36.61 -42.27 -16.95
C PRO A 887 37.08 -40.93 -16.39
N VAL A 888 37.88 -40.20 -17.17
CA VAL A 888 38.29 -38.84 -16.81
C VAL A 888 37.43 -37.88 -17.62
N GLU A 889 36.84 -36.90 -16.95
CA GLU A 889 35.98 -35.92 -17.58
C GLU A 889 36.70 -34.58 -17.72
N ARG A 890 36.42 -33.91 -18.84
CA ARG A 890 36.74 -32.51 -19.03
C ARG A 890 35.43 -31.73 -19.12
N GLU A 891 35.32 -30.71 -18.28
CA GLU A 891 34.24 -29.76 -18.32
C GLU A 891 34.66 -28.52 -19.12
N VAL A 892 33.86 -28.16 -20.12
CA VAL A 892 34.08 -27.00 -20.95
C VAL A 892 32.90 -26.05 -20.79
N THR A 893 33.14 -24.93 -20.11
CA THR A 893 32.12 -23.91 -19.87
C THR A 893 32.23 -22.86 -20.96
N VAL A 894 31.24 -22.83 -21.85
CA VAL A 894 31.12 -21.77 -22.85
C VAL A 894 30.52 -20.54 -22.17
N LEU A 895 31.35 -19.51 -21.97
CA LEU A 895 31.00 -18.28 -21.28
C LEU A 895 30.25 -17.32 -22.22
N GLY A 896 29.10 -16.81 -21.77
CA GLY A 896 28.39 -15.66 -22.35
C GLY A 896 28.50 -14.41 -21.48
N ALA A 897 27.82 -13.33 -21.89
CA ALA A 897 27.66 -12.15 -21.05
C ALA A 897 26.83 -12.46 -19.79
N ALA A 898 27.03 -11.71 -18.71
CA ALA A 898 26.25 -11.82 -17.49
C ALA A 898 25.68 -10.44 -17.13
N LEU A 899 24.43 -10.20 -17.50
CA LEU A 899 23.78 -8.90 -17.34
C LEU A 899 23.16 -8.75 -15.95
N SER A 900 23.37 -7.60 -15.32
CA SER A 900 22.77 -7.25 -14.04
C SER A 900 22.36 -5.78 -13.99
N THR A 901 21.27 -5.50 -13.30
CA THR A 901 20.73 -4.15 -13.09
C THR A 901 21.12 -3.62 -11.71
N ASP A 902 21.32 -2.32 -11.59
CA ASP A 902 21.56 -1.69 -10.28
C ASP A 902 20.33 -1.86 -9.36
N ALA A 903 20.56 -2.31 -8.12
CA ALA A 903 19.51 -2.57 -7.13
C ALA A 903 18.64 -1.34 -6.84
N ALA A 904 19.17 -0.12 -7.02
CA ALA A 904 18.42 1.12 -6.84
C ALA A 904 17.32 1.34 -7.90
N THR A 905 17.30 0.54 -8.97
CA THR A 905 16.41 0.72 -10.13
C THR A 905 15.33 -0.37 -10.28
N VAL A 906 15.34 -1.39 -9.42
CA VAL A 906 14.37 -2.49 -9.43
C VAL A 906 13.03 -2.03 -8.84
N GLY A 907 11.93 -2.25 -9.58
CA GLY A 907 10.58 -1.90 -9.10
C GLY A 907 10.26 -0.40 -9.18
N THR A 908 10.88 0.30 -10.12
CA THR A 908 10.74 1.76 -10.24
C THR A 908 9.29 2.16 -10.56
N ASP A 909 8.71 3.02 -9.73
CA ASP A 909 7.44 3.72 -9.99
C ASP A 909 7.71 5.08 -10.65
N PHE A 910 7.03 5.36 -11.76
CA PHE A 910 7.04 6.63 -12.49
C PHE A 910 6.02 7.64 -11.94
N GLY A 911 5.23 7.27 -10.93
CA GLY A 911 4.21 8.10 -10.33
C GLY A 911 3.00 8.29 -11.25
N THR A 912 2.21 9.34 -11.01
CA THR A 912 1.04 9.65 -11.82
C THR A 912 1.37 10.61 -12.96
N VAL A 913 1.03 10.24 -14.19
CA VAL A 913 1.22 11.06 -15.40
C VAL A 913 -0.12 11.33 -16.06
N ASN A 914 -0.48 12.61 -16.21
CA ASN A 914 -1.68 13.01 -16.94
C ASN A 914 -1.48 12.83 -18.46
N ARG A 915 -2.46 12.28 -19.16
CA ARG A 915 -2.27 11.80 -20.55
C ARG A 915 -2.21 12.90 -21.61
N MET A 916 -2.57 14.13 -21.26
CA MET A 916 -2.38 15.34 -22.06
C MET A 916 -1.98 16.49 -21.13
N SER A 917 -0.69 16.55 -20.80
CA SER A 917 -0.07 17.67 -20.08
C SER A 917 1.00 18.30 -20.95
N ALA A 918 1.33 19.57 -20.68
CA ALA A 918 2.53 20.22 -21.24
C ALA A 918 3.81 19.71 -20.55
N ASP A 919 3.67 18.92 -19.48
CA ASP A 919 4.80 18.34 -18.78
C ASP A 919 5.46 17.27 -19.66
N PRO A 920 6.81 17.28 -19.79
CA PRO A 920 7.52 16.22 -20.47
C PRO A 920 7.25 14.88 -19.79
N ARG A 921 7.07 13.82 -20.60
CA ARG A 921 6.89 12.46 -20.10
C ARG A 921 8.05 12.10 -19.19
N PRO A 922 7.81 11.51 -17.99
CA PRO A 922 8.89 11.18 -17.10
C PRO A 922 9.77 10.12 -17.76
N VAL A 923 11.05 10.46 -17.88
CA VAL A 923 12.09 9.59 -18.41
C VAL A 923 13.02 9.26 -17.25
N LYS A 924 13.34 7.97 -17.10
CA LYS A 924 14.37 7.52 -16.17
C LYS A 924 15.43 6.77 -16.95
N THR A 925 16.69 7.10 -16.68
CA THR A 925 17.85 6.42 -17.24
C THR A 925 18.22 5.25 -16.35
N TYR A 926 18.34 4.08 -16.95
CA TYR A 926 18.75 2.83 -16.33
C TYR A 926 20.15 2.47 -16.79
N THR A 927 20.92 1.84 -15.91
CA THR A 927 22.25 1.32 -16.21
C THR A 927 22.22 -0.20 -16.09
N ILE A 928 22.59 -0.88 -17.17
CA ILE A 928 22.85 -2.31 -17.16
C ILE A 928 24.37 -2.53 -17.10
N THR A 929 24.81 -3.46 -16.26
CA THR A 929 26.21 -3.84 -16.11
C THR A 929 26.40 -5.27 -16.59
N ASN A 930 27.43 -5.51 -17.39
CA ASN A 930 27.88 -6.86 -17.69
C ASN A 930 28.95 -7.26 -16.67
N SER A 931 28.59 -8.07 -15.68
CA SER A 931 29.54 -8.61 -14.69
C SER A 931 30.30 -9.83 -15.21
N GLY A 932 30.03 -10.26 -16.45
CA GLY A 932 30.69 -11.38 -17.10
C GLY A 932 31.99 -10.98 -17.81
N ASN A 933 32.80 -12.00 -18.09
CA ASN A 933 34.09 -11.86 -18.77
C ASN A 933 33.99 -11.99 -20.31
N VAL A 934 32.78 -11.90 -20.88
CA VAL A 934 32.53 -11.93 -22.32
C VAL A 934 31.63 -10.77 -22.71
N ALA A 935 31.94 -10.08 -23.81
CA ALA A 935 31.13 -8.99 -24.32
C ALA A 935 29.80 -9.49 -24.90
N GLY A 936 28.70 -8.83 -24.54
CA GLY A 936 27.38 -9.10 -25.08
C GLY A 936 27.10 -8.26 -26.33
N ASN A 937 26.83 -8.91 -27.46
CA ASN A 937 26.56 -8.25 -28.73
C ASN A 937 25.06 -8.11 -28.99
N ASN A 938 24.71 -7.22 -29.92
CA ASN A 938 23.34 -6.96 -30.35
C ASN A 938 22.38 -6.75 -29.16
N LEU A 939 22.79 -5.87 -28.24
CA LEU A 939 22.02 -5.54 -27.05
C LEU A 939 20.62 -5.04 -27.46
N MET A 940 19.60 -5.80 -27.10
CA MET A 940 18.20 -5.47 -27.32
C MET A 940 17.56 -5.14 -25.97
N VAL A 941 16.87 -4.01 -25.93
CA VAL A 941 16.08 -3.62 -24.76
C VAL A 941 14.64 -3.49 -25.19
N THR A 942 13.77 -4.27 -24.55
CA THR A 942 12.35 -4.34 -24.89
C THR A 942 11.49 -4.15 -23.65
N SER A 943 10.26 -3.71 -23.86
CA SER A 943 9.25 -3.60 -22.82
C SER A 943 8.06 -4.47 -23.21
N SER A 944 7.50 -5.18 -22.23
CA SER A 944 6.28 -5.99 -22.39
C SER A 944 4.99 -5.16 -22.48
N SER A 945 5.05 -3.87 -22.16
CA SER A 945 3.90 -2.96 -22.22
C SER A 945 4.22 -1.75 -23.10
N SER A 946 3.27 -1.41 -23.98
CA SER A 946 3.36 -0.21 -24.82
C SER A 946 3.28 1.11 -24.04
N ASP A 947 2.83 1.06 -22.77
CA ASP A 947 2.79 2.23 -21.89
C ASP A 947 4.22 2.64 -21.42
N PHE A 948 5.21 1.78 -21.60
CA PHE A 948 6.62 2.03 -21.25
C PHE A 948 7.48 1.85 -22.50
N THR A 949 7.98 2.96 -23.05
CA THR A 949 8.79 2.96 -24.26
C THR A 949 10.27 3.08 -23.93
N VAL A 950 11.10 2.25 -24.56
CA VAL A 950 12.55 2.28 -24.39
C VAL A 950 13.18 3.13 -25.49
N SER A 951 14.15 3.97 -25.12
CA SER A 951 14.90 4.81 -26.05
C SER A 951 16.34 5.04 -25.57
N ASN A 952 17.13 5.78 -26.36
CA ASN A 952 18.48 6.23 -26.00
C ASN A 952 19.43 5.13 -25.49
N VAL A 953 19.36 3.92 -26.05
CA VAL A 953 20.32 2.85 -25.76
C VAL A 953 21.71 3.30 -26.21
N SER A 954 22.63 3.52 -25.27
CA SER A 954 23.88 4.23 -25.52
C SER A 954 24.93 3.44 -26.30
N ALA A 955 24.78 2.11 -26.38
CA ALA A 955 25.57 1.24 -27.25
C ALA A 955 24.80 -0.04 -27.60
N SER A 956 25.04 -0.59 -28.79
CA SER A 956 24.47 -1.89 -29.24
C SER A 956 25.30 -3.10 -28.79
N MET A 957 26.34 -2.88 -28.00
CA MET A 957 27.26 -3.88 -27.46
C MET A 957 27.61 -3.45 -26.04
N ILE A 958 27.71 -4.42 -25.12
CA ILE A 958 28.22 -4.21 -23.76
C ILE A 958 29.52 -4.99 -23.58
N GLY A 959 30.61 -4.25 -23.37
CA GLY A 959 31.93 -4.86 -23.15
C GLY A 959 32.01 -5.65 -21.84
N GLU A 960 33.09 -6.42 -21.69
CA GLU A 960 33.44 -7.11 -20.44
C GLU A 960 33.55 -6.10 -19.29
N ASN A 961 32.89 -6.36 -18.15
CA ASN A 961 32.80 -5.41 -17.02
C ASN A 961 32.28 -4.01 -17.41
N GLY A 962 31.64 -3.91 -18.58
CA GLY A 962 31.14 -2.67 -19.15
C GLY A 962 29.76 -2.32 -18.64
N THR A 963 29.36 -1.06 -18.89
CA THR A 963 28.01 -0.58 -18.61
C THR A 963 27.40 0.02 -19.85
N VAL A 964 26.10 -0.16 -20.02
CA VAL A 964 25.29 0.54 -21.03
C VAL A 964 24.13 1.22 -20.32
N THR A 965 23.72 2.37 -20.84
CA THR A 965 22.58 3.12 -20.33
C THR A 965 21.48 3.17 -21.36
N PHE A 966 20.24 3.19 -20.91
CA PHE A 966 19.07 3.39 -21.74
C PHE A 966 17.99 4.12 -20.96
N ASP A 967 17.07 4.74 -21.67
CA ASP A 967 15.97 5.49 -21.09
C ASP A 967 14.68 4.70 -21.20
N VAL A 968 13.91 4.67 -20.11
CA VAL A 968 12.52 4.23 -20.12
C VAL A 968 11.63 5.44 -19.89
N THR A 969 10.70 5.64 -20.80
CA THR A 969 9.68 6.71 -20.74
C THR A 969 8.34 6.08 -20.42
N PHE A 970 7.63 6.62 -19.44
CA PHE A 970 6.25 6.23 -19.14
C PHE A 970 5.26 7.17 -19.84
N ASP A 971 4.51 6.63 -20.79
CA ASP A 971 3.46 7.32 -21.54
C ASP A 971 2.19 6.44 -21.56
N PRO A 972 1.37 6.50 -20.50
CA PRO A 972 0.21 5.62 -20.40
C PRO A 972 -0.86 6.00 -21.42
N ALA A 973 -1.42 5.01 -22.13
CA ALA A 973 -2.53 5.21 -23.06
C ALA A 973 -3.89 5.30 -22.35
N THR A 974 -4.05 4.67 -21.18
CA THR A 974 -5.30 4.67 -20.39
C THR A 974 -5.04 5.03 -18.94
N ALA A 975 -6.09 5.39 -18.20
CA ALA A 975 -6.01 5.71 -16.78
C ALA A 975 -5.72 4.48 -15.91
N ASN A 976 -5.41 4.73 -14.63
CA ASN A 976 -5.13 3.74 -13.57
C ASN A 976 -3.73 3.10 -13.65
N GLY A 977 -3.45 2.21 -12.69
CA GLY A 977 -2.15 1.58 -12.52
C GLY A 977 -1.72 0.75 -13.73
N LYS A 978 -0.52 1.03 -14.21
CA LYS A 978 0.18 0.33 -15.29
C LYS A 978 1.41 -0.35 -14.72
N THR A 979 1.65 -1.56 -15.21
CA THR A 979 2.88 -2.30 -14.94
C THR A 979 3.47 -2.78 -16.25
N GLY A 980 4.79 -2.91 -16.28
CA GLY A 980 5.53 -3.46 -17.38
C GLY A 980 6.79 -4.14 -16.87
N THR A 981 7.24 -5.14 -17.61
CA THR A 981 8.56 -5.74 -17.43
C THR A 981 9.45 -5.27 -18.57
N VAL A 982 10.60 -4.71 -18.22
CA VAL A 982 11.68 -4.35 -19.15
C VAL A 982 12.65 -5.52 -19.19
N THR A 983 12.96 -5.99 -20.40
CA THR A 983 13.91 -7.07 -20.65
C THR A 983 15.07 -6.51 -21.46
N VAL A 984 16.28 -6.63 -20.90
CA VAL A 984 17.54 -6.37 -21.58
C VAL A 984 18.14 -7.72 -21.95
N GLY A 985 18.42 -7.95 -23.23
CA GLY A 985 18.98 -9.19 -23.71
C GLY A 985 20.08 -8.98 -24.76
N THR A 986 20.94 -9.98 -24.94
CA THR A 986 21.98 -10.02 -25.97
C THR A 986 21.81 -11.24 -26.88
N ASP A 987 22.55 -11.28 -27.99
CA ASP A 987 22.45 -12.38 -28.97
C ASP A 987 22.97 -13.73 -28.48
N ASP A 988 23.72 -13.74 -27.38
CA ASP A 988 24.17 -14.93 -26.66
C ASP A 988 23.13 -15.51 -25.68
N GLY A 989 21.96 -14.87 -25.54
CA GLY A 989 20.90 -15.32 -24.64
C GLY A 989 21.07 -14.87 -23.19
N ALA A 990 22.04 -14.01 -22.87
CA ALA A 990 22.07 -13.37 -21.55
C ALA A 990 20.91 -12.38 -21.42
N GLU A 991 20.14 -12.48 -20.33
CA GLU A 991 18.97 -11.65 -20.09
C GLU A 991 18.95 -11.10 -18.66
N ALA A 992 18.51 -9.84 -18.53
CA ALA A 992 18.18 -9.21 -17.26
C ALA A 992 16.80 -8.58 -17.36
N THR A 993 15.94 -8.85 -16.37
CA THR A 993 14.56 -8.36 -16.34
C THR A 993 14.27 -7.61 -15.05
N PHE A 994 13.52 -6.52 -15.14
CA PHE A 994 13.01 -5.81 -13.97
C PHE A 994 11.64 -5.20 -14.25
N ASN A 995 10.87 -4.98 -13.18
CA ASN A 995 9.53 -4.42 -13.27
C ASN A 995 9.56 -2.89 -13.14
N VAL A 996 8.70 -2.24 -13.92
CA VAL A 996 8.38 -0.82 -13.87
C VAL A 996 6.89 -0.64 -13.65
N SER A 997 6.51 0.44 -12.98
CA SER A 997 5.12 0.78 -12.72
C SER A 997 4.88 2.27 -12.85
N GLY A 998 3.61 2.66 -13.00
CA GLY A 998 3.18 4.05 -13.06
C GLY A 998 1.67 4.13 -13.10
N ASN A 999 1.09 5.31 -12.91
CA ASN A 999 -0.35 5.50 -12.91
C ASN A 999 -0.76 6.49 -14.01
N GLY A 1000 -1.68 6.07 -14.89
CA GLY A 1000 -2.31 6.98 -15.84
C GLY A 1000 -3.29 7.92 -15.12
N GLY A 1001 -2.99 9.21 -15.11
CA GLY A 1001 -3.78 10.27 -14.48
C GLY A 1001 -4.96 10.75 -15.33
N GLU A 1002 -5.51 11.91 -14.94
CA GLU A 1002 -6.68 12.51 -15.59
C GLU A 1002 -6.44 12.81 -17.08
N VAL A 1003 -7.52 12.70 -17.84
CA VAL A 1003 -7.56 13.03 -19.25
C VAL A 1003 -8.03 14.47 -19.41
N ARG A 1004 -7.34 15.27 -20.22
CA ARG A 1004 -7.67 16.69 -20.43
C ARG A 1004 -7.66 17.03 -21.91
N VAL A 1005 -8.48 17.99 -22.31
CA VAL A 1005 -8.58 18.53 -23.67
C VAL A 1005 -7.76 19.80 -23.77
N TYR A 1006 -6.90 19.93 -24.79
CA TYR A 1006 -6.09 21.14 -24.98
C TYR A 1006 -6.71 22.05 -26.03
N LEU A 1007 -6.84 23.34 -25.69
CA LEU A 1007 -7.30 24.39 -26.60
C LEU A 1007 -6.11 25.30 -26.96
N GLU A 1008 -5.74 25.36 -28.24
CA GLU A 1008 -4.59 26.16 -28.70
C GLU A 1008 -4.77 27.66 -28.44
N GLU A 1009 -5.99 28.18 -28.58
CA GLU A 1009 -6.28 29.61 -28.43
C GLU A 1009 -5.95 30.12 -27.02
N THR A 1010 -6.31 29.35 -25.99
CA THR A 1010 -6.12 29.74 -24.58
C THR A 1010 -4.82 29.18 -24.00
N GLY A 1011 -4.25 28.16 -24.63
CA GLY A 1011 -3.13 27.39 -24.09
C GLY A 1011 -3.48 26.64 -22.80
N GLN A 1012 -4.76 26.37 -22.55
CA GLN A 1012 -5.26 25.73 -21.34
C GLN A 1012 -5.76 24.30 -21.59
N TYR A 1013 -5.85 23.55 -20.51
CA TYR A 1013 -6.40 22.20 -20.47
C TYR A 1013 -7.78 22.19 -19.80
N TYR A 1014 -8.75 21.51 -20.40
CA TYR A 1014 -10.14 21.43 -19.96
C TYR A 1014 -10.51 19.98 -19.61
N SER A 1015 -11.43 19.81 -18.67
CA SER A 1015 -11.90 18.49 -18.21
C SER A 1015 -12.88 17.80 -19.16
N SER A 1016 -13.46 18.53 -20.12
CA SER A 1016 -14.35 17.97 -21.15
C SER A 1016 -14.11 18.63 -22.51
N VAL A 1017 -14.53 17.94 -23.57
CA VAL A 1017 -14.44 18.46 -24.94
C VAL A 1017 -15.38 19.65 -25.15
N GLN A 1018 -16.58 19.59 -24.57
CA GLN A 1018 -17.55 20.68 -24.70
C GLN A 1018 -17.06 21.96 -24.02
N ASP A 1019 -16.43 21.88 -22.84
CA ASP A 1019 -15.87 23.05 -22.17
C ASP A 1019 -14.79 23.75 -23.03
N ALA A 1020 -13.97 22.97 -23.75
CA ALA A 1020 -12.96 23.52 -24.66
C ALA A 1020 -13.59 24.16 -25.90
N ILE A 1021 -14.65 23.56 -26.46
CA ILE A 1021 -15.40 24.11 -27.59
C ILE A 1021 -16.09 25.43 -27.20
N ASP A 1022 -16.72 25.47 -26.03
CA ASP A 1022 -17.42 26.63 -25.50
C ASP A 1022 -16.44 27.79 -25.25
N ALA A 1023 -15.25 27.48 -24.74
CA ALA A 1023 -14.19 28.44 -24.46
C ALA A 1023 -13.51 29.02 -25.71
N ALA A 1024 -13.58 28.37 -26.86
CA ALA A 1024 -13.01 28.88 -28.11
C ALA A 1024 -13.79 30.09 -28.62
N THR A 1025 -13.12 31.24 -28.80
CA THR A 1025 -13.75 32.49 -29.27
C THR A 1025 -13.37 32.87 -30.68
N GLU A 1026 -12.30 32.30 -31.22
CA GLU A 1026 -11.78 32.53 -32.57
C GLU A 1026 -11.52 31.21 -33.31
N ALA A 1027 -11.12 31.29 -34.59
CA ALA A 1027 -10.75 30.10 -35.34
C ALA A 1027 -9.47 29.45 -34.77
N THR A 1028 -9.56 28.22 -34.27
CA THR A 1028 -8.47 27.58 -33.52
C THR A 1028 -8.50 26.04 -33.60
N THR A 1029 -7.51 25.39 -32.98
CA THR A 1029 -7.38 23.93 -32.92
C THR A 1029 -7.69 23.42 -31.51
N ILE A 1030 -8.42 22.31 -31.43
CA ILE A 1030 -8.64 21.57 -30.18
C ILE A 1030 -8.05 20.17 -30.33
N TYR A 1031 -7.25 19.77 -29.35
CA TYR A 1031 -6.69 18.43 -29.26
C TYR A 1031 -7.48 17.61 -28.25
N ILE A 1032 -8.07 16.53 -28.74
CA ILE A 1032 -8.92 15.63 -27.98
C ILE A 1032 -8.25 14.25 -27.92
N PRO A 1033 -8.21 13.59 -26.76
CA PRO A 1033 -7.70 12.24 -26.66
C PRO A 1033 -8.72 11.26 -27.23
N ALA A 1034 -8.23 10.20 -27.86
CA ALA A 1034 -9.07 9.27 -28.63
C ALA A 1034 -10.21 8.63 -27.83
N ASP A 1035 -10.08 8.53 -26.50
CA ASP A 1035 -11.06 7.94 -25.60
C ASP A 1035 -12.02 8.95 -24.93
N MET A 1036 -11.91 10.26 -25.25
CA MET A 1036 -12.86 11.30 -24.82
C MET A 1036 -13.68 11.86 -25.98
N TYR A 1037 -13.61 11.27 -27.17
CA TYR A 1037 -14.45 11.67 -28.28
C TYR A 1037 -15.90 11.27 -28.01
N ASP A 1038 -16.80 12.25 -28.08
CA ASP A 1038 -18.25 12.07 -27.96
C ASP A 1038 -18.91 12.44 -29.30
N GLU A 1039 -19.94 11.71 -29.70
CA GLU A 1039 -20.68 11.95 -30.94
C GLU A 1039 -21.68 13.13 -30.80
N ASP A 1040 -22.04 13.51 -29.56
CA ASP A 1040 -23.07 14.52 -29.25
C ASP A 1040 -22.49 15.92 -28.91
N LEU A 1041 -21.42 16.34 -29.58
CA LEU A 1041 -20.78 17.66 -29.35
C LEU A 1041 -21.47 18.81 -30.10
N ASP A 1042 -21.69 19.94 -29.43
CA ASP A 1042 -22.28 21.14 -30.04
C ASP A 1042 -21.19 22.08 -30.59
N PHE A 1043 -21.11 22.18 -31.92
CA PHE A 1043 -20.18 23.06 -32.64
C PHE A 1043 -20.83 24.36 -33.14
N THR A 1044 -22.05 24.69 -32.71
CA THR A 1044 -22.83 25.79 -33.26
C THR A 1044 -22.09 27.12 -33.18
N GLY A 1045 -21.84 27.74 -34.35
CA GLY A 1045 -21.19 29.05 -34.44
C GLY A 1045 -19.68 29.04 -34.22
N LYS A 1046 -19.04 27.87 -34.13
CA LYS A 1046 -17.58 27.75 -33.93
C LYS A 1046 -16.85 27.44 -35.24
N GLN A 1047 -15.60 27.88 -35.37
CA GLN A 1047 -14.68 27.47 -36.44
C GLN A 1047 -13.49 26.74 -35.82
N LEU A 1048 -13.51 25.41 -35.82
CA LEU A 1048 -12.53 24.61 -35.10
C LEU A 1048 -11.87 23.58 -36.03
N THR A 1049 -10.58 23.38 -35.83
CA THR A 1049 -9.87 22.18 -36.30
C THR A 1049 -9.78 21.21 -35.14
N ILE A 1050 -10.39 20.02 -35.26
CA ILE A 1050 -10.33 19.00 -34.22
C ILE A 1050 -9.26 17.98 -34.58
N ILE A 1051 -8.31 17.77 -33.66
CA ILE A 1051 -7.28 16.75 -33.79
C ILE A 1051 -7.52 15.71 -32.70
N ILE A 1052 -7.73 14.46 -33.10
CA ILE A 1052 -8.00 13.35 -32.19
C ILE A 1052 -6.75 12.47 -32.12
N GLY A 1053 -6.19 12.29 -30.92
CA GLY A 1053 -5.00 11.47 -30.71
C GLY A 1053 -4.12 11.95 -29.55
N THR A 1054 -2.84 11.58 -29.59
CA THR A 1054 -1.83 12.04 -28.64
C THR A 1054 -1.28 13.40 -29.09
N PHE A 1055 -1.28 14.38 -28.17
CA PHE A 1055 -0.69 15.69 -28.37
C PHE A 1055 0.41 15.94 -27.33
N GLN A 1056 1.56 16.39 -27.80
CA GLN A 1056 2.70 16.85 -26.99
C GLN A 1056 3.09 18.23 -27.52
N GLN A 1057 3.26 19.21 -26.65
CA GLN A 1057 3.61 20.56 -27.09
C GLN A 1057 5.01 20.55 -27.76
N GLY A 1058 5.05 20.62 -29.09
CA GLY A 1058 6.29 20.63 -29.88
C GLY A 1058 6.53 19.42 -30.80
N ILE A 1059 5.63 18.42 -30.86
CA ILE A 1059 5.67 17.31 -31.84
C ILE A 1059 4.35 17.22 -32.59
#